data_AF-A0AAU1UK74-F1
#
_entry.id   AF-A0AAU1UK74-F1
#
_cell.length_a   1.000
_cell.length_b   1.000
_cell.length_c   1.000
_cell.angle_alpha   90.00
_cell.angle_beta   90.00
_cell.angle_gamma   90.00
#
_symmetry.space_group_name_H-M   'P 1'
#
loop_
_entity.id
_entity.type
_entity.pdbx_description
1 polymer ?
#
loop_
_entity_poly.entity_id
_entity_poly.type
_entity_poly.pdbx_seq_one_letter_code
_entity_poly.pdbx_strand_id
1 'polypeptide(L)'
;MHSRDRTHPEGPDGPVDAVGRERERAELESAYAAVAEEGPAAVLVRGPRGSGKRTLVERFAAAHPESLTVRVRGLRWEADRAGGVAGQLLRSVERAVSGSPPNGSCDEGRHAGPAQGMPQPESPGVADPLVFAELLASALATGRTGGRCALIVVEDTQWADAASLRGLASALRLMTDVPVLAVHLVDDDAVAEADTARFLAEFPGDVVHLEPLQPHDVRRLAALHGVDLSPTAAQELCLHTAGVAGDITALLREAPRETWSDPPTVLPVPRDRAADVHRRLSACADEARRLTEACAVLGSPARFADAAHLAALTEPLDALDEACRAGLLSPPVGPGAGRVAFCDRLTAAAVYHSLGPGERAQLHSRAAELVEDEGQRLRHRAAAEPPLANEELAAALEAHAAGRAAVGAWSSCARALLLAADLSPSPAGRQARLLRAVDALVGAGDLPRAQSFSAVLESFPSGALRDAVLGYLTLLGGRPAETQRLLDSAWHRVDRGRDPETAALICQRQVLHALADWRADDLVRWAGTALELAPESSPAVVETRAILGLGYLGQGRVAEALEGVDRLVGEVADSAQRQRVRMCRGWLALSQDDLYGAWHDLESAVPTEYRKGSTRISLWAQAWLARTRFTLGDWDEALETVDRAAGRAAAARMELLRPLIHWTGAQIHALRGDRARAEQHVRDAAADRRHYAMMLIPACLARAHLAEIRADYEQVVEALTPVTRLASRDAVDEPGMWPWHDIYANALVMCHRTDEADAFLAPLEARAAERGHRSTRGRLGYPRGRIAAARGDIDEAREHFERALAALEPLPMPYDRARVNFAYGQTLRRVGKRRDADTVLRRASDGFAALGATAYVERCDRELKAGGVTGQLTDRTTADFSRLTPQEQHVAELVARGVTNREAAAELFISVKTVQYHLTHIYTKLGIRSRGELAALRRDEA
;
A
#
# COMPACT_ATOMS: atom_id res chain seq x y z
N MET A 1 16.47 -46.33 -32.71
CA MET A 1 17.22 -45.08 -32.47
C MET A 1 16.32 -43.93 -32.90
N HIS A 2 15.77 -43.04 -32.09
CA HIS A 2 16.10 -42.56 -30.75
C HIS A 2 14.81 -42.46 -29.91
N SER A 3 14.98 -42.76 -28.63
CA SER A 3 14.00 -42.60 -27.55
C SER A 3 13.51 -41.15 -27.47
N ARG A 4 12.19 -40.95 -27.36
CA ARG A 4 11.60 -39.73 -26.81
C ARG A 4 10.73 -40.13 -25.64
N ASP A 5 11.31 -39.93 -24.47
CA ASP A 5 10.69 -39.91 -23.16
C ASP A 5 9.36 -39.15 -23.20
N ARG A 6 8.28 -39.85 -22.86
CA ARG A 6 7.00 -39.25 -22.50
C ARG A 6 6.90 -39.29 -20.98
N THR A 7 7.44 -38.28 -20.32
CA THR A 7 7.07 -37.97 -18.94
C THR A 7 5.61 -37.50 -18.97
N HIS A 8 4.71 -38.37 -18.52
CA HIS A 8 3.35 -37.99 -18.15
C HIS A 8 3.41 -36.85 -17.13
N PRO A 9 2.67 -35.74 -17.29
CA PRO A 9 2.47 -34.81 -16.20
C PRO A 9 1.63 -35.52 -15.14
N GLU A 10 2.16 -35.58 -13.93
CA GLU A 10 1.46 -36.03 -12.74
C GLU A 10 0.10 -35.30 -12.61
N GLY A 11 -0.92 -36.03 -12.16
CA GLY A 11 -2.30 -35.55 -12.07
C GLY A 11 -2.49 -34.39 -11.06
N PRO A 12 -3.70 -33.79 -11.00
CA PRO A 12 -3.97 -32.54 -10.28
C PRO A 12 -4.08 -32.67 -8.74
N ASP A 13 -3.59 -33.76 -8.15
CA ASP A 13 -3.65 -34.03 -6.70
C ASP A 13 -2.34 -33.68 -5.96
N GLY A 14 -1.65 -32.62 -6.40
CA GLY A 14 -0.58 -32.01 -5.61
C GLY A 14 -1.15 -31.22 -4.42
N PRO A 15 -0.60 -31.35 -3.20
CA PRO A 15 -1.13 -30.64 -2.03
C PRO A 15 -0.95 -29.12 -2.24
N VAL A 16 -1.99 -28.34 -1.93
CA VAL A 16 -2.04 -26.86 -2.07
C VAL A 16 -0.95 -26.21 -1.21
N ASP A 17 -0.11 -25.34 -1.79
CA ASP A 17 0.95 -24.61 -1.07
C ASP A 17 0.37 -23.63 -0.02
N ALA A 18 1.12 -23.38 1.06
CA ALA A 18 0.80 -22.35 2.05
C ALA A 18 1.11 -20.95 1.49
N VAL A 19 0.30 -20.50 0.54
CA VAL A 19 0.45 -19.21 -0.15
C VAL A 19 0.31 -18.06 0.85
N GLY A 20 1.26 -17.10 0.83
CA GLY A 20 1.18 -15.88 1.62
C GLY A 20 1.44 -16.08 3.12
N ARG A 21 2.13 -17.17 3.49
CA ARG A 21 2.41 -17.57 4.88
C ARG A 21 3.90 -17.62 5.21
N GLU A 22 4.73 -16.93 4.42
CA GLU A 22 6.19 -16.97 4.54
C GLU A 22 6.67 -16.39 5.89
N ARG A 23 5.99 -15.36 6.41
CA ARG A 23 6.33 -14.74 7.70
C ARG A 23 5.97 -15.66 8.87
N GLU A 24 4.73 -16.12 8.94
CA GLU A 24 4.23 -16.98 10.01
C GLU A 24 4.99 -18.31 10.04
N ARG A 25 5.39 -18.82 8.87
CA ARG A 25 6.32 -19.95 8.79
C ARG A 25 7.66 -19.60 9.42
N ALA A 26 8.28 -18.46 9.08
CA ALA A 26 9.57 -18.08 9.66
C ALA A 26 9.51 -17.93 11.20
N GLU A 27 8.38 -17.46 11.74
CA GLU A 27 8.14 -17.39 13.20
C GLU A 27 8.10 -18.80 13.82
N LEU A 28 7.40 -19.77 13.19
CA LEU A 28 7.41 -21.17 13.63
C LEU A 28 8.79 -21.84 13.51
N GLU A 29 9.53 -21.56 12.43
CA GLU A 29 10.90 -22.05 12.22
C GLU A 29 11.85 -21.50 13.30
N SER A 30 11.70 -20.23 13.67
CA SER A 30 12.47 -19.61 14.76
C SER A 30 12.17 -20.28 16.10
N ALA A 31 10.90 -20.51 16.42
CA ALA A 31 10.50 -21.21 17.65
C ALA A 31 11.04 -22.65 17.68
N TYR A 32 11.00 -23.35 16.56
CA TYR A 32 11.53 -24.71 16.45
C TYR A 32 13.05 -24.79 16.63
N ALA A 33 13.79 -23.84 16.05
CA ALA A 33 15.24 -23.76 16.24
C ALA A 33 15.60 -23.45 17.70
N ALA A 34 14.86 -22.53 18.33
CA ALA A 34 15.07 -22.16 19.73
C ALA A 34 14.86 -23.34 20.68
N VAL A 35 13.93 -24.26 20.38
CA VAL A 35 13.65 -25.42 21.24
C VAL A 35 14.88 -26.32 21.48
N ALA A 36 15.82 -26.37 20.53
CA ALA A 36 17.05 -27.14 20.70
C ALA A 36 18.06 -26.49 21.67
N GLU A 37 18.03 -25.16 21.80
CA GLU A 37 18.99 -24.37 22.58
C GLU A 37 18.43 -23.90 23.93
N GLU A 38 17.13 -23.58 23.98
CA GLU A 38 16.47 -22.90 25.09
C GLU A 38 15.51 -23.81 25.89
N GLY A 39 15.21 -25.02 25.39
CA GLY A 39 14.28 -25.98 26.00
C GLY A 39 12.86 -25.92 25.41
N PRO A 40 11.85 -26.58 26.01
CA PRO A 40 10.52 -26.64 25.43
C PRO A 40 9.85 -25.28 25.24
N ALA A 41 9.12 -25.14 24.13
CA ALA A 41 8.36 -23.95 23.82
C ALA A 41 6.90 -24.28 23.48
N ALA A 42 6.04 -23.28 23.63
CA ALA A 42 4.66 -23.32 23.20
C ALA A 42 4.39 -22.15 22.26
N VAL A 43 3.67 -22.40 21.17
CA VAL A 43 3.24 -21.38 20.20
C VAL A 43 1.74 -21.46 20.02
N LEU A 44 1.06 -20.33 20.12
CA LEU A 44 -0.35 -20.17 19.82
C LEU A 44 -0.52 -19.59 18.42
N VAL A 45 -1.03 -20.40 17.50
CA VAL A 45 -1.36 -19.98 16.14
C VAL A 45 -2.83 -19.58 16.10
N ARG A 46 -3.08 -18.27 15.96
CA ARG A 46 -4.42 -17.67 16.05
C ARG A 46 -4.83 -17.07 14.70
N GLY A 47 -6.12 -17.16 14.37
CA GLY A 47 -6.68 -16.50 13.18
C GLY A 47 -8.14 -16.89 12.94
N PRO A 48 -8.84 -16.31 11.94
CA PRO A 48 -10.22 -16.65 11.64
C PRO A 48 -10.42 -18.13 11.29
N ARG A 49 -11.64 -18.65 11.48
CA ARG A 49 -11.97 -20.02 11.04
C ARG A 49 -11.76 -20.13 9.53
N GLY A 50 -10.97 -21.13 9.11
CA GLY A 50 -10.62 -21.32 7.70
C GLY A 50 -9.44 -20.45 7.20
N SER A 51 -8.72 -19.73 8.05
CA SER A 51 -7.57 -18.90 7.63
C SER A 51 -6.35 -19.67 7.09
N GLY A 52 -6.33 -21.01 7.24
CA GLY A 52 -5.23 -21.87 6.81
C GLY A 52 -4.29 -22.35 7.93
N LYS A 53 -4.63 -22.12 9.21
CA LYS A 53 -3.83 -22.55 10.39
C LYS A 53 -3.35 -24.00 10.29
N ARG A 54 -4.27 -24.91 9.97
CA ARG A 54 -3.99 -26.34 9.84
C ARG A 54 -3.01 -26.63 8.69
N THR A 55 -3.22 -26.00 7.54
CA THR A 55 -2.33 -26.14 6.37
C THR A 55 -0.93 -25.61 6.67
N LEU A 56 -0.81 -24.48 7.37
CA LEU A 56 0.48 -23.93 7.80
C LEU A 56 1.24 -24.95 8.66
N VAL A 57 0.61 -25.49 9.69
CA VAL A 57 1.27 -26.45 10.60
C VAL A 57 1.52 -27.80 9.93
N GLU A 58 0.65 -28.27 9.03
CA GLU A 58 0.91 -29.46 8.22
C GLU A 58 2.17 -29.32 7.37
N ARG A 59 2.36 -28.16 6.72
CA ARG A 59 3.55 -27.88 5.91
C ARG A 59 4.80 -27.72 6.76
N PHE A 60 4.66 -27.04 7.90
CA PHE A 60 5.75 -26.90 8.87
C PHE A 60 6.21 -28.27 9.39
N ALA A 61 5.28 -29.15 9.77
CA ALA A 61 5.59 -30.52 10.20
C ALA A 61 6.23 -31.36 9.07
N ALA A 62 5.73 -31.23 7.83
CA ALA A 62 6.28 -31.94 6.67
C ALA A 62 7.71 -31.48 6.31
N ALA A 63 8.08 -30.24 6.65
CA ALA A 63 9.45 -29.74 6.49
C ALA A 63 10.44 -30.30 7.51
N HIS A 64 9.93 -30.92 8.59
CA HIS A 64 10.71 -31.51 9.69
C HIS A 64 10.38 -33.01 9.84
N PRO A 65 10.63 -33.85 8.82
CA PRO A 65 10.31 -35.27 8.87
C PRO A 65 11.09 -36.05 9.96
N GLU A 66 12.16 -35.46 10.48
CA GLU A 66 12.90 -35.98 11.63
C GLU A 66 12.16 -35.80 12.95
N SER A 67 11.22 -34.85 13.06
CA SER A 67 10.46 -34.62 14.30
C SER A 67 9.43 -35.71 14.59
N LEU A 68 9.25 -36.01 15.88
CA LEU A 68 8.11 -36.81 16.34
C LEU A 68 6.85 -35.94 16.35
N THR A 69 6.06 -35.97 15.28
CA THR A 69 4.84 -35.17 15.18
C THR A 69 3.63 -35.91 15.75
N VAL A 70 2.98 -35.32 16.75
CA VAL A 70 1.76 -35.82 17.37
C VAL A 70 0.64 -34.78 17.24
N ARG A 71 -0.56 -35.21 16.85
CA ARG A 71 -1.71 -34.32 16.67
C ARG A 71 -2.89 -34.79 17.51
N VAL A 72 -3.54 -33.84 18.17
CA VAL A 72 -4.77 -34.04 18.95
C VAL A 72 -5.75 -32.92 18.64
N ARG A 73 -7.04 -33.13 18.96
CA ARG A 73 -8.07 -32.17 18.62
C ARG A 73 -9.06 -31.96 19.77
N GLY A 74 -9.35 -30.69 20.07
CA GLY A 74 -10.45 -30.29 20.92
C GLY A 74 -11.79 -30.47 20.20
N LEU A 75 -12.78 -31.03 20.90
CA LEU A 75 -14.12 -31.25 20.35
C LEU A 75 -15.13 -30.54 21.23
N ARG A 76 -16.05 -29.78 20.62
CA ARG A 76 -16.98 -28.91 21.37
C ARG A 76 -17.82 -29.67 22.42
N TRP A 77 -18.23 -30.90 22.13
CA TRP A 77 -19.00 -31.73 23.07
C TRP A 77 -18.14 -32.44 24.13
N GLU A 78 -16.81 -32.33 24.05
CA GLU A 78 -15.86 -32.88 25.02
C GLU A 78 -15.18 -31.79 25.86
N ALA A 79 -15.48 -30.51 25.62
CA ALA A 79 -14.83 -29.37 26.28
C ALA A 79 -14.94 -29.42 27.82
N ASP A 80 -16.06 -29.93 28.34
CA ASP A 80 -16.32 -30.06 29.78
C ASP A 80 -15.82 -31.40 30.37
N ARG A 81 -15.23 -32.28 29.54
CA ARG A 81 -14.76 -33.60 29.96
C ARG A 81 -13.26 -33.56 30.30
N ALA A 82 -12.96 -33.48 31.60
CA ALA A 82 -11.59 -33.47 32.10
C ALA A 82 -10.75 -34.66 31.58
N GLY A 83 -9.54 -34.37 31.08
CA GLY A 83 -8.58 -35.36 30.59
C GLY A 83 -8.86 -35.88 29.17
N GLY A 84 -9.83 -35.30 28.45
CA GLY A 84 -10.18 -35.71 27.09
C GLY A 84 -9.01 -35.58 26.11
N VAL A 85 -8.43 -34.38 26.01
CA VAL A 85 -7.28 -34.11 25.11
C VAL A 85 -6.00 -34.78 25.63
N ALA A 86 -5.79 -34.80 26.95
CA ALA A 86 -4.65 -35.46 27.59
C ALA A 86 -4.59 -36.96 27.26
N GLY A 87 -5.73 -37.66 27.35
CA GLY A 87 -5.83 -39.06 26.97
C GLY A 87 -5.58 -39.30 25.48
N GLN A 88 -6.03 -38.40 24.59
CA GLN A 88 -5.69 -38.48 23.16
C GLN A 88 -4.17 -38.35 22.95
N LEU A 89 -3.53 -37.43 23.67
CA LEU A 89 -2.11 -37.15 23.51
C LEU A 89 -1.23 -38.32 23.92
N LEU A 90 -1.45 -38.89 25.11
CA LEU A 90 -0.67 -40.05 25.59
C LEU A 90 -0.74 -41.22 24.61
N ARG A 91 -1.95 -41.59 24.14
CA ARG A 91 -2.13 -42.67 23.16
C ARG A 91 -1.41 -42.40 21.85
N SER A 92 -1.42 -41.15 21.38
CA SER A 92 -0.76 -40.79 20.13
C SER A 92 0.76 -40.78 20.26
N VAL A 93 1.30 -40.32 21.39
CA VAL A 93 2.74 -40.40 21.70
C VAL A 93 3.19 -41.85 21.78
N GLU A 94 2.49 -42.71 22.53
CA GLU A 94 2.81 -44.14 22.66
C GLU A 94 2.86 -44.85 21.29
N ARG A 95 1.86 -44.59 20.43
CA ARG A 95 1.82 -45.14 19.07
C ARG A 95 3.00 -44.69 18.22
N ALA A 96 3.32 -43.39 18.30
CA ALA A 96 4.40 -42.80 17.53
C ALA A 96 5.78 -43.31 17.99
N VAL A 97 5.94 -43.57 19.29
CA VAL A 97 7.16 -44.17 19.88
C VAL A 97 7.28 -45.67 19.60
N SER A 98 6.16 -46.41 19.60
CA SER A 98 6.16 -47.88 19.44
C SER A 98 6.20 -48.37 17.98
N GLY A 99 6.15 -47.48 16.99
CA GLY A 99 6.31 -47.81 15.56
C GLY A 99 5.21 -48.70 14.94
N SER A 100 4.06 -48.86 15.59
CA SER A 100 2.97 -49.73 15.10
C SER A 100 2.06 -49.01 14.09
N PRO A 101 1.80 -49.56 12.89
CA PRO A 101 0.84 -48.99 11.95
C PRO A 101 -0.61 -49.10 12.45
N PRO A 102 -1.55 -48.29 11.93
CA PRO A 102 -2.97 -48.39 12.29
C PRO A 102 -3.56 -49.62 11.61
N ASN A 103 -3.54 -50.79 12.27
CA ASN A 103 -4.26 -51.95 11.76
C ASN A 103 -5.77 -51.74 11.94
N GLY A 104 -6.43 -51.35 10.85
CA GLY A 104 -7.78 -51.78 10.56
C GLY A 104 -7.77 -53.27 10.25
N SER A 105 -8.16 -54.09 11.21
CA SER A 105 -8.85 -55.37 11.00
C SER A 105 -9.20 -55.95 12.36
N CYS A 106 -10.48 -56.23 12.55
CA CYS A 106 -10.96 -57.11 13.59
C CYS A 106 -10.34 -58.49 13.35
N ASP A 107 -9.52 -58.97 14.28
CA ASP A 107 -9.25 -60.40 14.37
C ASP A 107 -9.32 -60.84 15.83
N GLU A 108 -10.25 -61.75 16.07
CA GLU A 108 -10.60 -62.31 17.36
C GLU A 108 -9.55 -63.36 17.77
N GLY A 109 -8.93 -63.15 18.92
CA GLY A 109 -8.37 -64.23 19.74
C GLY A 109 -6.95 -64.69 19.44
N ARG A 110 -6.01 -64.26 20.30
CA ARG A 110 -5.15 -65.18 21.09
C ARG A 110 -4.31 -64.40 22.11
N HIS A 111 -4.29 -64.92 23.32
CA HIS A 111 -3.71 -64.35 24.52
C HIS A 111 -2.20 -64.07 24.41
N ALA A 112 -1.80 -62.84 24.75
CA ALA A 112 -0.51 -62.51 25.35
C ALA A 112 -0.79 -61.67 26.62
N GLY A 113 -0.15 -62.05 27.73
CA GLY A 113 -0.41 -61.53 29.08
C GLY A 113 -0.06 -60.05 29.29
N PRO A 114 -0.37 -59.50 30.49
CA PRO A 114 -0.37 -58.07 30.74
C PRO A 114 1.07 -57.55 30.75
N ALA A 115 1.42 -56.69 29.78
CA ALA A 115 2.47 -55.72 30.00
C ALA A 115 1.94 -54.73 31.05
N GLN A 116 2.37 -54.92 32.29
CA GLN A 116 2.05 -54.10 33.43
C GLN A 116 2.55 -52.67 33.21
N GLY A 117 1.64 -51.71 33.37
CA GLY A 117 1.95 -50.31 33.61
C GLY A 117 1.71 -49.38 32.43
N MET A 118 0.44 -49.08 32.11
CA MET A 118 -0.02 -47.73 31.75
C MET A 118 -1.55 -47.64 31.87
N PRO A 119 -2.12 -46.47 32.22
CA PRO A 119 -3.53 -46.35 32.58
C PRO A 119 -4.44 -46.27 31.34
N GLN A 120 -5.58 -46.98 31.36
CA GLN A 120 -6.66 -46.79 30.38
C GLN A 120 -7.25 -45.36 30.51
N PRO A 121 -7.87 -44.79 29.45
CA PRO A 121 -8.42 -43.42 29.47
C PRO A 121 -9.53 -43.13 30.48
N GLU A 122 -10.00 -44.13 31.22
CA GLU A 122 -10.91 -43.99 32.36
C GLU A 122 -10.18 -44.05 33.71
N SER A 123 -8.85 -44.12 33.70
CA SER A 123 -8.06 -44.14 34.93
C SER A 123 -8.07 -42.75 35.55
N PRO A 124 -8.47 -42.61 36.83
CA PRO A 124 -8.65 -41.32 37.50
C PRO A 124 -7.40 -40.41 37.53
N GLY A 125 -6.21 -40.95 37.22
CA GLY A 125 -4.96 -40.18 37.14
C GLY A 125 -4.79 -39.29 35.90
N VAL A 126 -5.43 -39.56 34.75
CA VAL A 126 -5.24 -38.73 33.53
C VAL A 126 -6.03 -37.42 33.59
N ALA A 127 -7.04 -37.34 34.46
CA ALA A 127 -7.80 -36.12 34.73
C ALA A 127 -7.04 -35.16 35.66
N ASP A 128 -6.02 -35.63 36.39
CA ASP A 128 -5.15 -34.77 37.20
C ASP A 128 -4.04 -34.17 36.31
N PRO A 129 -3.98 -32.83 36.16
CA PRO A 129 -2.99 -32.16 35.32
C PRO A 129 -1.54 -32.50 35.63
N LEU A 130 -1.19 -32.70 36.91
CA LEU A 130 0.20 -32.97 37.33
C LEU A 130 0.60 -34.40 37.02
N VAL A 131 -0.29 -35.36 37.26
CA VAL A 131 -0.07 -36.77 36.93
C VAL A 131 0.05 -36.94 35.41
N PHE A 132 -0.82 -36.28 34.63
CA PHE A 132 -0.68 -36.26 33.17
C PHE A 132 0.65 -35.63 32.72
N ALA A 133 1.09 -34.55 33.37
CA ALA A 133 2.35 -33.91 33.04
C ALA A 133 3.56 -34.84 33.22
N GLU A 134 3.61 -35.58 34.33
CA GLU A 134 4.65 -36.58 34.60
C GLU A 134 4.63 -37.74 33.59
N LEU A 135 3.43 -38.24 33.27
CA LEU A 135 3.26 -39.32 32.29
C LEU A 135 3.71 -38.90 30.89
N LEU A 136 3.33 -37.69 30.45
CA LEU A 136 3.70 -37.16 29.15
C LEU A 136 5.22 -36.93 29.05
N ALA A 137 5.83 -36.33 30.08
CA ALA A 137 7.27 -36.10 30.14
C ALA A 137 8.04 -37.44 30.09
N SER A 138 7.58 -38.45 30.83
CA SER A 138 8.16 -39.79 30.81
C SER A 138 8.04 -40.46 29.43
N ALA A 139 6.86 -40.42 28.81
CA ALA A 139 6.61 -41.01 27.50
C ALA A 139 7.51 -40.38 26.40
N LEU A 140 7.65 -39.05 26.39
CA LEU A 140 8.51 -38.37 25.41
C LEU A 140 10.00 -38.60 25.68
N ALA A 141 10.43 -38.72 26.95
CA ALA A 141 11.80 -39.04 27.30
C ALA A 141 12.21 -40.46 26.88
N THR A 142 11.31 -41.45 27.04
CA THR A 142 11.55 -42.85 26.66
C THR A 142 11.56 -43.10 25.15
N GLY A 143 10.89 -42.25 24.36
CA GLY A 143 10.86 -42.35 22.89
C GLY A 143 12.11 -41.89 22.15
N ARG A 144 13.21 -41.57 22.84
CA ARG A 144 14.44 -41.03 22.25
C ARG A 144 15.22 -42.09 21.44
N THR A 145 15.03 -42.10 20.12
CA THR A 145 16.08 -42.51 19.17
C THR A 145 16.55 -41.29 18.37
N GLY A 146 17.66 -40.68 18.76
CA GLY A 146 18.44 -39.78 17.88
C GLY A 146 18.30 -38.26 18.04
N GLY A 147 17.83 -37.71 19.17
CA GLY A 147 17.87 -36.26 19.42
C GLY A 147 16.85 -35.42 18.65
N ARG A 148 15.72 -36.02 18.27
CA ARG A 148 14.65 -35.40 17.47
C ARG A 148 13.70 -34.56 18.34
N CYS A 149 13.28 -33.39 17.85
CA CYS A 149 12.26 -32.56 18.49
C CYS A 149 10.88 -33.25 18.45
N ALA A 150 10.09 -33.10 19.51
CA ALA A 150 8.69 -33.54 19.53
C ALA A 150 7.77 -32.37 19.19
N LEU A 151 7.02 -32.48 18.09
CA LEU A 151 6.05 -31.48 17.64
C LEU A 151 4.65 -31.91 18.06
N ILE A 152 4.09 -31.27 19.08
CA ILE A 152 2.73 -31.54 19.55
C ILE A 152 1.79 -30.50 18.97
N VAL A 153 0.78 -30.91 18.21
CA VAL A 153 -0.21 -30.00 17.62
C VAL A 153 -1.57 -30.23 18.27
N VAL A 154 -2.10 -29.18 18.91
CA VAL A 154 -3.45 -29.17 19.49
C VAL A 154 -4.38 -28.38 18.58
N GLU A 155 -5.15 -29.10 17.76
CA GLU A 155 -6.16 -28.50 16.87
C GLU A 155 -7.39 -28.06 17.67
N ASP A 156 -7.97 -26.91 17.32
CA ASP A 156 -9.16 -26.35 17.94
C ASP A 156 -9.07 -26.25 19.48
N THR A 157 -7.98 -25.64 19.98
CA THR A 157 -7.65 -25.55 21.42
C THR A 157 -8.76 -24.87 22.23
N GLN A 158 -9.55 -23.98 21.62
CA GLN A 158 -10.74 -23.37 22.24
C GLN A 158 -11.77 -24.38 22.76
N TRP A 159 -11.76 -25.62 22.26
CA TRP A 159 -12.65 -26.72 22.66
C TRP A 159 -11.92 -27.83 23.43
N ALA A 160 -10.67 -27.60 23.83
CA ALA A 160 -9.96 -28.50 24.73
C ALA A 160 -10.38 -28.28 26.18
N ASP A 161 -10.35 -29.35 26.97
CA ASP A 161 -10.64 -29.28 28.40
C ASP A 161 -9.49 -28.62 29.17
N ALA A 162 -9.83 -27.77 30.14
CA ALA A 162 -8.86 -26.98 30.88
C ALA A 162 -7.84 -27.84 31.66
N ALA A 163 -8.23 -29.04 32.11
CA ALA A 163 -7.34 -29.95 32.83
C ALA A 163 -6.20 -30.45 31.92
N SER A 164 -6.52 -30.85 30.69
CA SER A 164 -5.53 -31.25 29.69
C SER A 164 -4.57 -30.11 29.32
N LEU A 165 -5.07 -28.88 29.17
CA LEU A 165 -4.23 -27.72 28.83
C LEU A 165 -3.26 -27.35 29.97
N ARG A 166 -3.75 -27.33 31.22
CA ARG A 166 -2.91 -27.10 32.40
C ARG A 166 -1.84 -28.16 32.56
N GLY A 167 -2.18 -29.42 32.28
CA GLY A 167 -1.22 -30.50 32.40
C GLY A 167 -0.18 -30.51 31.28
N LEU A 168 -0.54 -30.14 30.04
CA LEU A 168 0.42 -29.93 28.96
C LEU A 168 1.38 -28.78 29.28
N ALA A 169 0.86 -27.64 29.77
CA ALA A 169 1.69 -26.52 30.19
C ALA A 169 2.62 -26.89 31.36
N SER A 170 2.13 -27.71 32.30
CA SER A 170 2.96 -28.24 33.40
C SER A 170 4.04 -29.20 32.88
N ALA A 171 3.72 -30.05 31.90
CA ALA A 171 4.68 -30.97 31.29
C ALA A 171 5.82 -30.22 30.61
N LEU A 172 5.51 -29.17 29.83
CA LEU A 172 6.52 -28.34 29.18
C LEU A 172 7.47 -27.68 30.19
N ARG A 173 6.99 -27.34 31.40
CA ARG A 173 7.84 -26.82 32.48
C ARG A 173 8.69 -27.88 33.18
N LEU A 174 8.21 -29.12 33.25
CA LEU A 174 8.95 -30.24 33.86
C LEU A 174 10.06 -30.75 32.94
N MET A 175 9.89 -30.62 31.62
CA MET A 175 10.87 -31.03 30.63
C MET A 175 11.92 -29.93 30.44
N THR A 176 13.16 -30.12 30.91
CA THR A 176 14.27 -29.17 30.62
C THR A 176 15.17 -29.65 29.51
N ASP A 177 15.32 -30.97 29.36
CA ASP A 177 16.32 -31.60 28.48
C ASP A 177 15.69 -32.33 27.28
N VAL A 178 14.39 -32.11 27.06
CA VAL A 178 13.62 -32.71 25.96
C VAL A 178 13.16 -31.60 25.02
N PRO A 179 13.62 -31.56 23.76
CA PRO A 179 13.17 -30.55 22.81
C PRO A 179 11.71 -30.83 22.41
N VAL A 180 10.78 -30.01 22.90
CA VAL A 180 9.34 -30.10 22.60
C VAL A 180 8.82 -28.76 22.13
N LEU A 181 8.14 -28.75 20.98
CA LEU A 181 7.36 -27.62 20.49
C LEU A 181 5.87 -27.96 20.52
N ALA A 182 5.10 -27.28 21.37
CA ALA A 182 3.65 -27.40 21.42
C ALA A 182 2.97 -26.28 20.63
N VAL A 183 2.28 -26.63 19.54
CA VAL A 183 1.57 -25.68 18.67
C VAL A 183 0.07 -25.79 18.89
N HIS A 184 -0.55 -24.73 19.38
CA HIS A 184 -1.98 -24.63 19.63
C HIS A 184 -2.66 -23.88 18.49
N LEU A 185 -3.71 -24.45 17.88
CA LEU A 185 -4.50 -23.77 16.86
C LEU A 185 -5.79 -23.22 17.47
N VAL A 186 -6.03 -21.91 17.33
CA VAL A 186 -7.22 -21.23 17.87
C VAL A 186 -7.92 -20.34 16.84
N ASP A 187 -9.26 -20.39 16.86
CA ASP A 187 -10.12 -19.50 16.10
C ASP A 187 -10.36 -18.18 16.86
N ASP A 188 -10.26 -17.03 16.17
CA ASP A 188 -10.41 -15.70 16.79
C ASP A 188 -11.76 -15.48 17.49
N ASP A 189 -12.83 -15.93 16.85
CA ASP A 189 -14.22 -15.64 17.24
C ASP A 189 -14.87 -16.77 18.06
N ALA A 190 -14.09 -17.79 18.45
CA ALA A 190 -14.64 -18.91 19.18
C ALA A 190 -14.87 -18.56 20.66
N VAL A 191 -16.09 -18.82 21.13
CA VAL A 191 -16.42 -18.77 22.56
C VAL A 191 -15.94 -20.07 23.20
N ALA A 192 -14.86 -19.98 23.96
CA ALA A 192 -14.35 -21.08 24.79
C ALA A 192 -15.07 -21.13 26.15
N GLU A 193 -14.98 -22.28 26.82
CA GLU A 193 -15.39 -22.43 28.22
C GLU A 193 -14.51 -21.56 29.14
N ALA A 194 -15.04 -21.12 30.30
CA ALA A 194 -14.45 -20.02 31.08
C ALA A 194 -13.00 -20.28 31.49
N ASP A 195 -12.66 -21.51 31.87
CA ASP A 195 -11.31 -21.84 32.32
C ASP A 195 -10.33 -22.00 31.13
N THR A 196 -10.79 -22.53 29.99
CA THR A 196 -10.01 -22.56 28.74
C THR A 196 -9.79 -21.16 28.18
N ALA A 197 -10.78 -20.28 28.24
CA ALA A 197 -10.65 -18.88 27.84
C ALA A 197 -9.59 -18.15 28.68
N ARG A 198 -9.55 -18.39 30.00
CA ARG A 198 -8.51 -17.85 30.88
C ARG A 198 -7.12 -18.35 30.50
N PHE A 199 -6.98 -19.66 30.24
CA PHE A 199 -5.71 -20.23 29.79
C PHE A 199 -5.21 -19.60 28.48
N LEU A 200 -6.10 -19.40 27.50
CA LEU A 200 -5.74 -18.78 26.23
C LEU A 200 -5.40 -17.29 26.36
N ALA A 201 -6.03 -16.57 27.30
CA ALA A 201 -5.70 -15.18 27.59
C ALA A 201 -4.35 -15.02 28.29
N GLU A 202 -3.96 -15.99 29.11
CA GLU A 202 -2.69 -16.04 29.86
C GLU A 202 -1.68 -17.00 29.21
N PHE A 203 -1.76 -17.18 27.88
CA PHE A 203 -0.98 -18.19 27.18
C PHE A 203 0.53 -17.95 27.39
N PRO A 204 1.29 -18.96 27.88
CA PRO A 204 2.65 -18.77 28.38
C PRO A 204 3.75 -18.74 27.29
N GLY A 205 3.39 -18.68 26.00
CA GLY A 205 4.32 -18.77 24.88
C GLY A 205 4.04 -17.76 23.76
N ASP A 206 4.75 -17.88 22.65
CA ASP A 206 4.65 -16.95 21.53
C ASP A 206 3.30 -17.06 20.80
N VAL A 207 2.80 -15.93 20.29
CA VAL A 207 1.53 -15.87 19.55
C VAL A 207 1.81 -15.49 18.10
N VAL A 208 1.46 -16.40 17.18
CA VAL A 208 1.54 -16.20 15.74
C VAL A 208 0.14 -15.91 15.20
N HIS A 209 -0.07 -14.69 14.70
CA HIS A 209 -1.33 -14.28 14.11
C HIS A 209 -1.32 -14.52 12.60
N LEU A 210 -2.29 -15.28 12.09
CA LEU A 210 -2.49 -15.44 10.65
C LEU A 210 -3.27 -14.26 10.11
N GLU A 211 -2.56 -13.39 9.40
CA GLU A 211 -3.15 -12.25 8.74
C GLU A 211 -4.07 -12.67 7.58
N PRO A 212 -5.06 -11.85 7.19
CA PRO A 212 -5.81 -12.07 5.95
C PRO A 212 -4.90 -12.17 4.72
N LEU A 213 -5.20 -13.10 3.81
CA LEU A 213 -4.51 -13.17 2.53
C LEU A 213 -4.68 -11.85 1.77
N GLN A 214 -3.60 -11.39 1.15
CA GLN A 214 -3.64 -10.17 0.34
C GLN A 214 -4.07 -10.50 -1.10
N PRO A 215 -4.55 -9.52 -1.89
CA PRO A 215 -5.02 -9.78 -3.27
C PRO A 215 -4.01 -10.50 -4.16
N HIS A 216 -2.70 -10.31 -3.94
CA HIS A 216 -1.66 -11.02 -4.69
C HIS A 216 -1.55 -12.50 -4.29
N ASP A 217 -1.74 -12.84 -3.02
CA ASP A 217 -1.83 -14.21 -2.53
C ASP A 217 -3.10 -14.90 -3.02
N VAL A 218 -4.22 -14.17 -3.07
CA VAL A 218 -5.47 -14.69 -3.66
C VAL A 218 -5.27 -15.10 -5.12
N ARG A 219 -4.51 -14.33 -5.92
CA ARG A 219 -4.17 -14.71 -7.30
C ARG A 219 -3.31 -15.96 -7.37
N ARG A 220 -2.27 -16.06 -6.52
CA ARG A 220 -1.41 -17.24 -6.43
C ARG A 220 -2.23 -18.48 -6.07
N LEU A 221 -3.11 -18.35 -5.06
CA LEU A 221 -4.01 -19.42 -4.63
C LEU A 221 -5.00 -19.81 -5.75
N ALA A 222 -5.56 -18.84 -6.47
CA ALA A 222 -6.45 -19.11 -7.59
C ALA A 222 -5.76 -19.84 -8.75
N ALA A 223 -4.51 -19.47 -9.06
CA ALA A 223 -3.72 -20.14 -10.09
C ALA A 223 -3.50 -21.62 -9.76
N LEU A 224 -3.30 -21.98 -8.47
CA LEU A 224 -3.22 -23.37 -8.02
C LEU A 224 -4.53 -24.16 -8.25
N HIS A 225 -5.67 -23.46 -8.28
CA HIS A 225 -6.97 -24.03 -8.63
C HIS A 225 -7.30 -23.96 -10.13
N GLY A 226 -6.33 -23.59 -10.98
CA GLY A 226 -6.51 -23.47 -12.42
C GLY A 226 -7.39 -22.29 -12.85
N VAL A 227 -7.52 -21.27 -11.99
CA VAL A 227 -8.27 -20.04 -12.26
C VAL A 227 -7.30 -18.87 -12.36
N ASP A 228 -7.23 -18.23 -13.53
CA ASP A 228 -6.44 -17.01 -13.69
C ASP A 228 -7.29 -15.79 -13.32
N LEU A 229 -7.06 -15.25 -12.12
CA LEU A 229 -7.74 -14.05 -11.66
C LEU A 229 -7.02 -12.78 -12.14
N SER A 230 -7.80 -11.89 -12.74
CA SER A 230 -7.40 -10.49 -12.86
C SER A 230 -7.18 -9.89 -11.45
N PRO A 231 -6.30 -8.88 -11.28
CA PRO A 231 -6.11 -8.22 -9.99
C PRO A 231 -7.38 -7.61 -9.40
N THR A 232 -8.29 -7.10 -10.24
CA THR A 232 -9.61 -6.64 -9.80
C THR A 232 -10.40 -7.79 -9.20
N ALA A 233 -10.48 -8.93 -9.91
CA ALA A 233 -11.24 -10.08 -9.44
C ALA A 233 -10.65 -10.64 -8.14
N ALA A 234 -9.32 -10.64 -8.01
CA ALA A 234 -8.66 -11.05 -6.78
C ALA A 234 -8.87 -10.07 -5.62
N GLN A 235 -8.88 -8.76 -5.88
CA GLN A 235 -9.19 -7.75 -4.87
C GLN A 235 -10.64 -7.84 -4.41
N GLU A 236 -11.59 -7.96 -5.34
CA GLU A 236 -13.01 -8.13 -5.01
C GLU A 236 -13.25 -9.44 -4.26
N LEU A 237 -12.63 -10.55 -4.69
CA LEU A 237 -12.70 -11.83 -3.97
C LEU A 237 -12.10 -11.72 -2.57
N CYS A 238 -10.95 -11.07 -2.44
CA CYS A 238 -10.31 -10.80 -1.16
C CYS A 238 -11.21 -9.96 -0.24
N LEU A 239 -11.83 -8.90 -0.74
CA LEU A 239 -12.75 -8.06 0.04
C LEU A 239 -14.03 -8.82 0.42
N HIS A 240 -14.56 -9.63 -0.50
CA HIS A 240 -15.77 -10.42 -0.30
C HIS A 240 -15.59 -11.50 0.76
N THR A 241 -14.40 -12.11 0.81
CA THR A 241 -14.04 -13.19 1.74
C THR A 241 -13.25 -12.72 2.96
N ALA A 242 -12.99 -11.42 3.07
CA ALA A 242 -12.06 -10.83 4.05
C ALA A 242 -10.67 -11.51 4.08
N GLY A 243 -10.19 -12.02 2.94
CA GLY A 243 -8.90 -12.70 2.82
C GLY A 243 -8.84 -14.08 3.50
N VAL A 244 -9.98 -14.66 3.87
CA VAL A 244 -10.03 -15.99 4.51
C VAL A 244 -9.79 -17.08 3.46
N ALA A 245 -8.64 -17.76 3.57
CA ALA A 245 -8.17 -18.75 2.60
C ALA A 245 -9.21 -19.84 2.30
N GLY A 246 -9.89 -20.36 3.32
CA GLY A 246 -10.92 -21.40 3.18
C GLY A 246 -12.13 -20.96 2.37
N ASP A 247 -12.63 -19.74 2.60
CA ASP A 247 -13.74 -19.18 1.84
C ASP A 247 -13.34 -18.92 0.38
N ILE A 248 -12.11 -18.45 0.15
CA ILE A 248 -11.54 -18.26 -1.20
C ILE A 248 -11.46 -19.60 -1.94
N THR A 249 -10.84 -20.62 -1.32
CA THR A 249 -10.70 -21.96 -1.92
C THR A 249 -12.06 -22.60 -2.18
N ALA A 250 -13.03 -22.44 -1.28
CA ALA A 250 -14.38 -22.95 -1.48
C ALA A 250 -15.04 -22.30 -2.71
N LEU A 251 -15.00 -20.97 -2.83
CA LEU A 251 -15.54 -20.27 -4.00
C LEU A 251 -14.86 -20.69 -5.30
N LEU A 252 -13.53 -20.80 -5.32
CA LEU A 252 -12.79 -21.22 -6.50
C LEU A 252 -13.15 -22.64 -6.96
N ARG A 253 -13.56 -23.52 -6.04
CA ARG A 253 -14.00 -24.90 -6.34
C ARG A 253 -15.47 -24.98 -6.73
N GLU A 254 -16.33 -24.18 -6.10
CA GLU A 254 -17.78 -24.28 -6.21
C GLU A 254 -18.37 -23.42 -7.33
N ALA A 255 -17.76 -22.28 -7.65
CA ALA A 255 -18.24 -21.37 -8.68
C ALA A 255 -17.81 -21.83 -10.09
N PRO A 256 -18.66 -21.66 -11.12
CA PRO A 256 -18.28 -21.89 -12.51
C PRO A 256 -17.05 -21.05 -12.90
N ARG A 257 -16.21 -21.58 -13.79
CA ARG A 257 -14.98 -20.88 -14.20
C ARG A 257 -15.27 -19.56 -14.88
N GLU A 258 -16.40 -19.48 -15.58
CA GLU A 258 -16.90 -18.30 -16.28
C GLU A 258 -17.17 -17.12 -15.34
N THR A 259 -17.53 -17.39 -14.08
CA THR A 259 -17.73 -16.36 -13.04
C THR A 259 -16.48 -15.52 -12.80
N TRP A 260 -15.30 -16.09 -13.02
CA TRP A 260 -14.03 -15.40 -12.78
C TRP A 260 -13.57 -14.58 -14.00
N SER A 261 -14.13 -14.88 -15.18
CA SER A 261 -13.92 -14.11 -16.41
C SER A 261 -14.82 -12.87 -16.45
N ASP A 262 -16.07 -12.99 -16.00
CA ASP A 262 -17.03 -11.89 -15.90
C ASP A 262 -17.74 -11.95 -14.53
N PRO A 263 -17.16 -11.33 -13.49
CA PRO A 263 -17.70 -11.44 -12.15
C PRO A 263 -19.05 -10.73 -12.04
N PRO A 264 -20.08 -11.41 -11.47
CA PRO A 264 -21.38 -10.80 -11.25
C PRO A 264 -21.28 -9.62 -10.27
N THR A 265 -22.29 -8.76 -10.29
CA THR A 265 -22.41 -7.62 -9.37
C THR A 265 -22.41 -8.03 -7.89
N VAL A 266 -22.84 -9.26 -7.58
CA VAL A 266 -22.75 -9.89 -6.25
C VAL A 266 -22.06 -11.24 -6.41
N LEU A 267 -20.89 -11.39 -5.79
CA LEU A 267 -20.15 -12.65 -5.81
C LEU A 267 -20.95 -13.77 -5.11
N PRO A 268 -20.78 -15.04 -5.54
CA PRO A 268 -21.39 -16.17 -4.88
C PRO A 268 -20.89 -16.34 -3.44
N VAL A 269 -21.57 -17.18 -2.67
CA VAL A 269 -21.20 -17.52 -1.29
C VAL A 269 -20.87 -19.01 -1.23
N PRO A 270 -19.82 -19.44 -0.49
CA PRO A 270 -19.56 -20.85 -0.26
C PRO A 270 -20.80 -21.58 0.28
N ARG A 271 -21.07 -22.80 -0.21
CA ARG A 271 -22.25 -23.59 0.19
C ARG A 271 -22.35 -23.78 1.69
N ASP A 272 -21.24 -24.06 2.36
CA ASP A 272 -21.19 -24.24 3.81
C ASP A 272 -21.55 -22.95 4.57
N ARG A 273 -21.04 -21.81 4.09
CA ARG A 273 -21.37 -20.48 4.64
C ARG A 273 -22.85 -20.15 4.41
N ALA A 274 -23.35 -20.37 3.20
CA ALA A 274 -24.75 -20.15 2.86
C ALA A 274 -25.69 -21.02 3.72
N ALA A 275 -25.36 -22.31 3.90
CA ALA A 275 -26.13 -23.23 4.73
C ALA A 275 -26.12 -22.84 6.22
N ASP A 276 -24.98 -22.38 6.73
CA ASP A 276 -24.86 -21.88 8.11
C ASP A 276 -25.67 -20.61 8.34
N VAL A 277 -25.55 -19.62 7.46
CA VAL A 277 -26.34 -18.38 7.53
C VAL A 277 -27.84 -18.67 7.40
N HIS A 278 -28.23 -19.54 6.47
CA HIS A 278 -29.62 -19.93 6.29
C HIS A 278 -30.19 -20.61 7.54
N ARG A 279 -29.41 -21.48 8.21
CA ARG A 279 -29.81 -22.12 9.47
C ARG A 279 -30.03 -21.09 10.58
N ARG A 280 -29.11 -20.13 10.73
CA ARG A 280 -29.20 -19.06 11.72
C ARG A 280 -30.40 -18.14 11.44
N LEU A 281 -30.59 -17.75 10.18
CA LEU A 281 -31.71 -16.92 9.74
C LEU A 281 -33.08 -17.62 9.95
N SER A 282 -33.15 -18.93 9.70
CA SER A 282 -34.38 -19.72 9.87
C SER A 282 -34.73 -20.02 11.33
N ALA A 283 -33.75 -19.92 12.24
CA ALA A 283 -33.97 -20.07 13.67
C ALA A 283 -34.48 -18.78 14.34
N CYS A 284 -34.33 -17.63 13.68
CA CYS A 284 -34.83 -16.35 14.17
C CYS A 284 -36.35 -16.24 14.03
N ALA A 285 -36.97 -15.42 14.88
CA ALA A 285 -38.36 -14.99 14.71
C ALA A 285 -38.57 -14.25 13.37
N ASP A 286 -39.81 -14.26 12.87
CA ASP A 286 -40.17 -13.65 11.57
C ASP A 286 -39.80 -12.15 11.49
N GLU A 287 -39.83 -11.42 12.60
CA GLU A 287 -39.46 -10.00 12.66
C GLU A 287 -37.95 -9.79 12.48
N ALA A 288 -37.12 -10.57 13.18
CA ALA A 288 -35.66 -10.55 13.04
C ALA A 288 -35.22 -11.03 11.64
N ARG A 289 -35.91 -12.02 11.07
CA ARG A 289 -35.67 -12.46 9.69
C ARG A 289 -35.93 -11.33 8.69
N ARG A 290 -37.12 -10.71 8.73
CA ARG A 290 -37.50 -9.61 7.82
C ARG A 290 -36.58 -8.40 7.96
N LEU A 291 -36.15 -8.06 9.18
CA LEU A 291 -35.17 -6.99 9.41
C LEU A 291 -33.83 -7.31 8.73
N THR A 292 -33.34 -8.53 8.88
CA THR A 292 -32.07 -8.97 8.29
C THR A 292 -32.15 -8.97 6.75
N GLU A 293 -33.25 -9.45 6.18
CA GLU A 293 -33.52 -9.40 4.73
C GLU A 293 -33.59 -7.96 4.20
N ALA A 294 -34.29 -7.06 4.92
CA ALA A 294 -34.36 -5.65 4.57
C ALA A 294 -32.97 -4.99 4.56
N CYS A 295 -32.12 -5.29 5.56
CA CYS A 295 -30.73 -4.84 5.58
C CYS A 295 -29.93 -5.36 4.37
N ALA A 296 -30.14 -6.61 3.96
CA ALA A 296 -29.46 -7.19 2.79
C ALA A 296 -29.83 -6.46 1.48
N VAL A 297 -31.10 -6.07 1.34
CA VAL A 297 -31.62 -5.36 0.17
C VAL A 297 -31.16 -3.90 0.12
N LEU A 298 -31.22 -3.17 1.24
CA LEU A 298 -30.78 -1.76 1.33
C LEU A 298 -29.26 -1.61 1.23
N GLY A 299 -28.51 -2.67 1.53
CA GLY A 299 -27.05 -2.72 1.50
C GLY A 299 -26.42 -2.37 2.85
N SER A 300 -25.26 -2.96 3.13
CA SER A 300 -24.56 -2.85 4.42
C SER A 300 -23.47 -1.76 4.37
N PRO A 301 -23.43 -0.77 5.30
CA PRO A 301 -24.38 -0.53 6.40
C PRO A 301 -25.68 0.20 5.96
N ALA A 302 -26.83 -0.29 6.40
CA ALA A 302 -28.16 0.28 6.13
C ALA A 302 -28.55 1.28 7.23
N ARG A 303 -29.38 2.28 6.91
CA ARG A 303 -30.05 3.09 7.94
C ARG A 303 -31.07 2.20 8.67
N PHE A 304 -31.01 2.16 10.00
CA PHE A 304 -31.88 1.29 10.80
C PHE A 304 -33.37 1.59 10.60
N ALA A 305 -33.72 2.89 10.54
CA ALA A 305 -35.09 3.33 10.32
C ALA A 305 -35.65 2.83 8.97
N ASP A 306 -34.85 2.94 7.90
CA ASP A 306 -35.24 2.48 6.56
C ASP A 306 -35.40 0.96 6.52
N ALA A 307 -34.51 0.22 7.21
CA ALA A 307 -34.58 -1.23 7.32
C ALA A 307 -35.82 -1.70 8.12
N ALA A 308 -36.10 -1.06 9.25
CA ALA A 308 -37.29 -1.35 10.06
C ALA A 308 -38.59 -1.04 9.30
N HIS A 309 -38.62 0.08 8.55
CA HIS A 309 -39.76 0.43 7.70
C HIS A 309 -39.95 -0.60 6.58
N LEU A 310 -38.88 -0.96 5.86
CA LEU A 310 -38.95 -1.96 4.78
C LEU A 310 -39.42 -3.33 5.31
N ALA A 311 -38.95 -3.71 6.50
CA ALA A 311 -39.36 -4.92 7.21
C ALA A 311 -40.78 -4.83 7.79
N ALA A 312 -41.41 -3.64 7.80
CA ALA A 312 -42.71 -3.36 8.39
C ALA A 312 -42.79 -3.75 9.88
N LEU A 313 -41.86 -3.21 10.68
CA LEU A 313 -41.77 -3.44 12.13
C LEU A 313 -42.23 -2.20 12.91
N THR A 314 -43.06 -2.42 13.93
CA THR A 314 -43.47 -1.38 14.89
C THR A 314 -42.49 -1.25 16.06
N GLU A 315 -41.96 -2.37 16.56
CA GLU A 315 -41.00 -2.44 17.67
C GLU A 315 -39.72 -3.18 17.22
N PRO A 316 -38.79 -2.50 16.52
CA PRO A 316 -37.71 -3.17 15.80
C PRO A 316 -36.50 -3.55 16.68
N LEU A 317 -36.45 -3.16 17.95
CA LEU A 317 -35.29 -3.36 18.81
C LEU A 317 -35.10 -4.83 19.22
N ASP A 318 -36.17 -5.53 19.59
CA ASP A 318 -36.10 -6.95 19.96
C ASP A 318 -35.61 -7.80 18.77
N ALA A 319 -36.09 -7.46 17.57
CA ALA A 319 -35.66 -8.07 16.31
C ALA A 319 -34.17 -7.80 16.00
N LEU A 320 -33.67 -6.60 16.31
CA LEU A 320 -32.26 -6.26 16.16
C LEU A 320 -31.40 -7.05 17.15
N ASP A 321 -31.78 -7.10 18.43
CA ASP A 321 -31.06 -7.82 19.48
C ASP A 321 -31.00 -9.32 19.20
N GLU A 322 -32.07 -9.90 18.66
CA GLU A 322 -32.08 -11.29 18.20
C GLU A 322 -31.16 -11.52 17.01
N ALA A 323 -31.22 -10.67 15.98
CA ALA A 323 -30.34 -10.78 14.81
C ALA A 323 -28.85 -10.60 15.17
N CYS A 324 -28.54 -9.75 16.15
CA CYS A 324 -27.20 -9.59 16.71
C CYS A 324 -26.76 -10.82 17.51
N ARG A 325 -27.61 -11.38 18.38
CA ARG A 325 -27.32 -12.63 19.10
C ARG A 325 -27.12 -13.82 18.16
N ALA A 326 -27.82 -13.86 17.03
CA ALA A 326 -27.63 -14.85 15.98
C ALA A 326 -26.35 -14.64 15.14
N GLY A 327 -25.62 -13.54 15.34
CA GLY A 327 -24.41 -13.21 14.58
C GLY A 327 -24.68 -12.91 13.11
N LEU A 328 -25.87 -12.39 12.78
CA LEU A 328 -26.24 -11.96 11.43
C LEU A 328 -25.94 -10.47 11.23
N LEU A 329 -26.30 -9.65 12.22
CA LEU A 329 -26.09 -8.20 12.24
C LEU A 329 -25.14 -7.81 13.38
N SER A 330 -24.36 -6.75 13.18
CA SER A 330 -23.52 -6.16 14.23
C SER A 330 -24.27 -5.02 14.93
N PRO A 331 -24.13 -4.88 16.25
CA PRO A 331 -24.78 -3.80 16.98
C PRO A 331 -24.24 -2.44 16.51
N PRO A 332 -25.10 -1.41 16.41
CA PRO A 332 -24.68 -0.06 16.04
C PRO A 332 -23.64 0.47 17.05
N VAL A 333 -22.48 0.93 16.56
CA VAL A 333 -21.40 1.45 17.40
C VAL A 333 -21.52 2.97 17.53
N GLY A 334 -21.80 3.46 18.74
CA GLY A 334 -21.80 4.88 19.11
C GLY A 334 -23.19 5.46 19.43
N PRO A 335 -23.29 6.51 20.26
CA PRO A 335 -24.56 7.16 20.56
C PRO A 335 -25.18 7.77 19.29
N GLY A 336 -26.45 7.46 19.01
CA GLY A 336 -27.15 7.95 17.82
C GLY A 336 -26.75 7.24 16.50
N ALA A 337 -26.05 6.10 16.57
CA ALA A 337 -25.71 5.30 15.40
C ALA A 337 -26.97 4.66 14.79
N GLY A 338 -27.66 5.41 13.93
CA GLY A 338 -28.83 4.94 13.18
C GLY A 338 -28.48 4.03 12.00
N ARG A 339 -27.36 3.29 12.06
CA ARG A 339 -26.92 2.39 10.99
C ARG A 339 -26.61 1.01 11.53
N VAL A 340 -27.12 -0.01 10.83
CA VAL A 340 -26.89 -1.42 11.13
C VAL A 340 -26.11 -2.05 9.98
N ALA A 341 -25.14 -2.89 10.33
CA ALA A 341 -24.28 -3.59 9.38
C ALA A 341 -24.37 -5.09 9.61
N PHE A 342 -24.05 -5.87 8.59
CA PHE A 342 -23.76 -7.30 8.76
C PHE A 342 -22.39 -7.50 9.42
N CYS A 343 -22.23 -8.63 10.11
CA CYS A 343 -20.94 -9.01 10.69
C CYS A 343 -19.84 -9.16 9.63
N ASP A 344 -20.22 -9.63 8.43
CA ASP A 344 -19.33 -9.78 7.29
C ASP A 344 -20.09 -9.73 5.94
N ARG A 345 -19.35 -9.61 4.83
CA ARG A 345 -19.94 -9.51 3.48
C ARG A 345 -20.54 -10.82 2.98
N LEU A 346 -20.02 -11.98 3.38
CA LEU A 346 -20.57 -13.29 3.00
C LEU A 346 -21.92 -13.52 3.65
N THR A 347 -22.11 -13.12 4.90
CA THR A 347 -23.40 -13.17 5.60
C THR A 347 -24.43 -12.28 4.89
N ALA A 348 -24.06 -11.04 4.54
CA ALA A 348 -24.95 -10.17 3.75
C ALA A 348 -25.34 -10.78 2.40
N ALA A 349 -24.36 -11.31 1.67
CA ALA A 349 -24.58 -11.95 0.38
C ALA A 349 -25.41 -13.24 0.51
N ALA A 350 -25.24 -14.02 1.59
CA ALA A 350 -25.99 -15.25 1.83
C ALA A 350 -27.47 -14.97 2.08
N VAL A 351 -27.78 -13.97 2.92
CA VAL A 351 -29.16 -13.52 3.16
C VAL A 351 -29.78 -12.95 1.88
N TYR A 352 -29.01 -12.15 1.12
CA TYR A 352 -29.49 -11.66 -0.16
C TYR A 352 -29.79 -12.81 -1.15
N HIS A 353 -28.91 -13.82 -1.20
CA HIS A 353 -29.07 -14.96 -2.09
C HIS A 353 -30.16 -15.95 -1.64
N SER A 354 -30.57 -15.95 -0.37
CA SER A 354 -31.69 -16.77 0.10
C SER A 354 -33.06 -16.23 -0.32
N LEU A 355 -33.17 -14.94 -0.62
CA LEU A 355 -34.42 -14.35 -1.14
C LEU A 355 -34.72 -14.88 -2.55
N GLY A 356 -35.97 -15.23 -2.84
CA GLY A 356 -36.37 -15.59 -4.21
C GLY A 356 -36.34 -14.38 -5.15
N PRO A 357 -36.22 -14.54 -6.49
CA PRO A 357 -36.20 -13.42 -7.44
C PRO A 357 -37.40 -12.47 -7.30
N GLY A 358 -38.60 -13.03 -7.07
CA GLY A 358 -39.82 -12.23 -6.87
C GLY A 358 -39.81 -11.42 -5.58
N GLU A 359 -39.34 -12.01 -4.47
CA GLU A 359 -39.22 -11.32 -3.19
C GLU A 359 -38.16 -10.21 -3.24
N ARG A 360 -37.01 -10.47 -3.88
CA ARG A 360 -35.98 -9.45 -4.11
C ARG A 360 -36.54 -8.28 -4.91
N ALA A 361 -37.28 -8.56 -5.98
CA ALA A 361 -37.88 -7.52 -6.81
C ALA A 361 -38.87 -6.66 -6.01
N GLN A 362 -39.74 -7.28 -5.21
CA GLN A 362 -40.68 -6.57 -4.35
C GLN A 362 -39.99 -5.71 -3.28
N LEU A 363 -38.99 -6.27 -2.60
CA LEU A 363 -38.23 -5.53 -1.58
C LEU A 363 -37.43 -4.38 -2.19
N HIS A 364 -36.81 -4.57 -3.35
CA HIS A 364 -36.15 -3.48 -4.08
C HIS A 364 -37.14 -2.42 -4.54
N SER A 365 -38.32 -2.78 -5.04
CA SER A 365 -39.35 -1.80 -5.42
C SER A 365 -39.77 -0.94 -4.24
N ARG A 366 -40.02 -1.56 -3.07
CA ARG A 366 -40.37 -0.84 -1.84
C ARG A 366 -39.20 -0.01 -1.32
N ALA A 367 -37.97 -0.52 -1.40
CA ALA A 367 -36.76 0.22 -1.03
C ALA A 367 -36.57 1.48 -1.88
N ALA A 368 -36.91 1.44 -3.17
CA ALA A 368 -36.84 2.60 -4.06
C ALA A 368 -37.79 3.74 -3.63
N GLU A 369 -38.90 3.43 -2.96
CA GLU A 369 -39.84 4.43 -2.43
C GLU A 369 -39.37 5.04 -1.11
N LEU A 370 -38.51 4.33 -0.37
CA LEU A 370 -38.02 4.74 0.96
C LEU A 370 -36.74 5.58 0.89
N VAL A 371 -35.82 5.27 -0.03
CA VAL A 371 -34.52 5.95 -0.07
C VAL A 371 -34.62 7.35 -0.68
N GLU A 372 -34.03 8.33 0.01
CA GLU A 372 -34.04 9.74 -0.43
C GLU A 372 -33.00 10.02 -1.54
N ASP A 373 -31.89 9.28 -1.54
CA ASP A 373 -30.80 9.47 -2.50
C ASP A 373 -31.18 8.93 -3.87
N GLU A 374 -31.15 9.81 -4.89
CA GLU A 374 -31.54 9.46 -6.26
C GLU A 374 -30.77 8.25 -6.80
N GLY A 375 -29.47 8.18 -6.49
CA GLY A 375 -28.60 7.10 -6.95
C GLY A 375 -28.99 5.75 -6.34
N GLN A 376 -29.35 5.72 -5.06
CA GLN A 376 -29.88 4.53 -4.41
C GLN A 376 -31.24 4.14 -4.97
N ARG A 377 -32.14 5.12 -5.16
CA ARG A 377 -33.48 4.90 -5.72
C ARG A 377 -33.43 4.25 -7.10
N LEU A 378 -32.65 4.83 -8.03
CA LEU A 378 -32.50 4.28 -9.37
C LEU A 378 -31.88 2.88 -9.38
N ARG A 379 -30.99 2.58 -8.43
CA ARG A 379 -30.36 1.26 -8.31
C ARG A 379 -31.31 0.21 -7.76
N HIS A 380 -32.15 0.58 -6.80
CA HIS A 380 -33.24 -0.28 -6.34
C HIS A 380 -34.27 -0.51 -7.44
N ARG A 381 -34.66 0.52 -8.21
CA ARG A 381 -35.49 0.34 -9.40
C ARG A 381 -34.85 -0.65 -10.38
N ALA A 382 -33.57 -0.47 -10.70
CA ALA A 382 -32.85 -1.37 -11.62
C ALA A 382 -32.78 -2.81 -11.10
N ALA A 383 -32.63 -3.02 -9.79
CA ALA A 383 -32.61 -4.34 -9.17
C ALA A 383 -34.02 -4.94 -8.97
N ALA A 384 -35.06 -4.12 -9.04
CA ALA A 384 -36.46 -4.56 -8.99
C ALA A 384 -36.98 -5.03 -10.35
N GLU A 385 -36.39 -4.52 -11.43
CA GLU A 385 -36.76 -4.93 -12.78
C GLU A 385 -36.40 -6.42 -13.02
N PRO A 386 -37.29 -7.20 -13.67
CA PRO A 386 -36.91 -8.47 -14.26
C PRO A 386 -35.73 -8.29 -15.24
N PRO A 387 -35.06 -9.37 -15.70
CA PRO A 387 -34.01 -9.30 -16.71
C PRO A 387 -34.56 -8.96 -18.11
N LEU A 388 -35.22 -7.82 -18.22
CA LEU A 388 -35.83 -7.23 -19.39
C LEU A 388 -35.24 -5.84 -19.59
N ALA A 389 -35.13 -5.42 -20.85
CA ALA A 389 -34.64 -4.09 -21.16
C ALA A 389 -35.67 -3.01 -20.77
N ASN A 390 -35.18 -1.86 -20.27
CA ASN A 390 -35.98 -0.70 -19.91
C ASN A 390 -35.22 0.60 -20.28
N GLU A 391 -35.58 1.20 -21.42
CA GLU A 391 -34.91 2.41 -21.93
C GLU A 391 -35.17 3.65 -21.06
N GLU A 392 -36.35 3.77 -20.45
CA GLU A 392 -36.67 4.92 -19.60
C GLU A 392 -35.78 4.92 -18.35
N LEU A 393 -35.62 3.77 -17.70
CA LEU A 393 -34.74 3.62 -16.56
C LEU A 393 -33.26 3.77 -16.94
N ALA A 394 -32.85 3.25 -18.10
CA ALA A 394 -31.51 3.45 -18.62
C ALA A 394 -31.19 4.95 -18.85
N ALA A 395 -32.13 5.71 -19.42
CA ALA A 395 -31.99 7.15 -19.62
C ALA A 395 -31.96 7.92 -18.29
N ALA A 396 -32.76 7.52 -17.30
CA ALA A 396 -32.74 8.12 -15.96
C ALA A 396 -31.39 7.90 -15.25
N LEU A 397 -30.83 6.68 -15.34
CA LEU A 397 -29.49 6.37 -14.84
C LEU A 397 -28.38 7.16 -15.56
N GLU A 398 -28.51 7.37 -16.88
CA GLU A 398 -27.58 8.19 -17.65
C GLU A 398 -27.65 9.68 -17.24
N ALA A 399 -28.84 10.23 -17.03
CA ALA A 399 -29.01 11.60 -16.52
C ALA A 399 -28.42 11.76 -15.10
N HIS A 400 -28.65 10.77 -14.22
CA HIS A 400 -28.02 10.73 -12.91
C HIS A 400 -26.49 10.68 -13.02
N ALA A 401 -25.95 9.87 -13.92
CA ALA A 401 -24.51 9.77 -14.16
C ALA A 401 -23.90 11.10 -14.60
N ALA A 402 -24.57 11.86 -15.47
CA ALA A 402 -24.15 13.20 -15.88
C ALA A 402 -24.06 14.17 -14.68
N GLY A 403 -25.06 14.13 -13.78
CA GLY A 403 -25.03 14.92 -12.53
C GLY A 403 -23.87 14.52 -11.60
N ARG A 404 -23.55 13.22 -11.51
CA ARG A 404 -22.38 12.74 -10.73
C ARG A 404 -21.05 13.14 -11.38
N ALA A 405 -20.96 13.17 -12.70
CA ALA A 405 -19.77 13.62 -13.43
C ALA A 405 -19.47 15.10 -13.19
N ALA A 406 -20.50 15.96 -13.12
CA ALA A 406 -20.37 17.40 -12.82
C ALA A 406 -19.60 17.69 -11.51
N VAL A 407 -19.81 16.86 -10.48
CA VAL A 407 -19.11 16.97 -9.19
C VAL A 407 -17.86 16.07 -9.09
N GLY A 408 -17.46 15.42 -10.20
CA GLY A 408 -16.30 14.52 -10.27
C GLY A 408 -16.46 13.20 -9.52
N ALA A 409 -17.69 12.75 -9.24
CA ALA A 409 -17.98 11.47 -8.60
C ALA A 409 -17.95 10.30 -9.60
N TRP A 410 -16.80 10.13 -10.27
CA TRP A 410 -16.61 9.22 -11.40
C TRP A 410 -16.96 7.75 -11.12
N SER A 411 -16.65 7.23 -9.93
CA SER A 411 -17.04 5.86 -9.56
C SER A 411 -18.55 5.66 -9.51
N SER A 412 -19.31 6.69 -9.11
CA SER A 412 -20.77 6.67 -9.11
C SER A 412 -21.34 6.78 -10.53
N CYS A 413 -20.71 7.63 -11.35
CA CYS A 413 -21.03 7.78 -12.77
C CYS A 413 -20.87 6.44 -13.52
N ALA A 414 -19.70 5.81 -13.40
CA ALA A 414 -19.42 4.51 -14.00
C ALA A 414 -20.45 3.45 -13.60
N ARG A 415 -20.81 3.40 -12.32
CA ARG A 415 -21.75 2.42 -11.80
C ARG A 415 -23.17 2.59 -12.35
N ALA A 416 -23.64 3.84 -12.46
CA ALA A 416 -24.94 4.13 -13.04
C ALA A 416 -24.96 3.80 -14.54
N LEU A 417 -23.88 4.12 -15.28
CA LEU A 417 -23.77 3.83 -16.71
C LEU A 417 -23.64 2.33 -17.03
N LEU A 418 -22.98 1.54 -16.18
CA LEU A 418 -22.97 0.08 -16.31
C LEU A 418 -24.38 -0.50 -16.20
N LEU A 419 -25.13 -0.10 -15.18
CA LEU A 419 -26.54 -0.51 -15.03
C LEU A 419 -27.41 -0.04 -16.20
N ALA A 420 -27.19 1.19 -16.67
CA ALA A 420 -27.91 1.72 -17.83
C ALA A 420 -27.59 0.93 -19.11
N ALA A 421 -26.35 0.47 -19.28
CA ALA A 421 -25.95 -0.37 -20.40
C ALA A 421 -26.63 -1.75 -20.36
N ASP A 422 -26.76 -2.36 -19.17
CA ASP A 422 -27.43 -3.65 -19.00
C ASP A 422 -28.95 -3.57 -19.26
N LEU A 423 -29.58 -2.45 -18.90
CA LEU A 423 -31.00 -2.19 -19.14
C LEU A 423 -31.32 -1.71 -20.57
N SER A 424 -30.31 -1.51 -21.41
CA SER A 424 -30.50 -0.93 -22.76
C SER A 424 -31.12 -1.94 -23.73
N PRO A 425 -32.25 -1.63 -24.40
CA PRO A 425 -32.87 -2.54 -25.37
C PRO A 425 -32.14 -2.60 -26.71
N SER A 426 -31.44 -1.53 -27.09
CA SER A 426 -30.74 -1.46 -28.38
C SER A 426 -29.24 -1.74 -28.21
N PRO A 427 -28.61 -2.52 -29.13
CA PRO A 427 -27.16 -2.73 -29.12
C PRO A 427 -26.36 -1.42 -29.20
N ALA A 428 -26.85 -0.44 -29.96
CA ALA A 428 -26.20 0.87 -30.10
C ALA A 428 -26.24 1.68 -28.80
N GLY A 429 -27.39 1.72 -28.10
CA GLY A 429 -27.52 2.39 -26.80
C GLY A 429 -26.66 1.72 -25.73
N ARG A 430 -26.66 0.38 -25.69
CA ARG A 430 -25.79 -0.40 -24.81
C ARG A 430 -24.31 -0.08 -25.05
N GLN A 431 -23.88 -0.07 -26.31
CA GLN A 431 -22.50 0.25 -26.69
C GLN A 431 -22.09 1.66 -26.24
N ALA A 432 -22.93 2.67 -26.51
CA ALA A 432 -22.62 4.06 -26.14
C ALA A 432 -22.49 4.24 -24.61
N ARG A 433 -23.43 3.67 -23.84
CA ARG A 433 -23.41 3.73 -22.38
C ARG A 433 -22.24 2.96 -21.78
N LEU A 434 -21.90 1.79 -22.33
CA LEU A 434 -20.74 1.02 -21.87
C LEU A 434 -19.42 1.78 -22.13
N LEU A 435 -19.28 2.42 -23.30
CA LEU A 435 -18.11 3.26 -23.59
C LEU A 435 -17.96 4.42 -22.57
N ARG A 436 -19.06 5.14 -22.29
CA ARG A 436 -19.08 6.19 -21.27
C ARG A 436 -18.81 5.64 -19.86
N ALA A 437 -19.30 4.44 -19.55
CA ALA A 437 -19.04 3.78 -18.28
C ALA A 437 -17.55 3.47 -18.10
N VAL A 438 -16.90 2.93 -19.14
CA VAL A 438 -15.47 2.65 -19.12
C VAL A 438 -14.66 3.94 -19.03
N ASP A 439 -15.03 5.00 -19.76
CA ASP A 439 -14.39 6.33 -19.59
C ASP A 439 -14.45 6.83 -18.14
N ALA A 440 -15.60 6.68 -17.49
CA ALA A 440 -15.79 7.03 -16.09
C ALA A 440 -14.98 6.13 -15.13
N LEU A 441 -14.82 4.83 -15.42
CA LEU A 441 -13.93 3.94 -14.66
C LEU A 441 -12.47 4.41 -14.74
N VAL A 442 -12.01 4.76 -15.94
CA VAL A 442 -10.67 5.33 -16.16
C VAL A 442 -10.52 6.67 -15.44
N GLY A 443 -11.56 7.52 -15.47
CA GLY A 443 -11.63 8.78 -14.72
C GLY A 443 -11.56 8.60 -13.20
N ALA A 444 -12.18 7.55 -12.67
CA ALA A 444 -12.14 7.17 -11.25
C ALA A 444 -10.77 6.61 -10.81
N GLY A 445 -9.97 6.12 -11.77
CA GLY A 445 -8.71 5.43 -11.51
C GLY A 445 -8.87 3.93 -11.30
N ASP A 446 -10.01 3.34 -11.64
CA ASP A 446 -10.26 1.90 -11.61
C ASP A 446 -9.89 1.27 -12.96
N LEU A 447 -8.58 1.33 -13.29
CA LEU A 447 -8.05 0.77 -14.52
C LEU A 447 -8.17 -0.75 -14.61
N PRO A 448 -7.98 -1.51 -13.51
CA PRO A 448 -8.16 -2.96 -13.56
C PRO A 448 -9.56 -3.35 -14.03
N ARG A 449 -10.62 -2.66 -13.55
CA ARG A 449 -11.99 -2.88 -14.03
C ARG A 449 -12.22 -2.31 -15.42
N ALA A 450 -11.65 -1.16 -15.77
CA ALA A 450 -11.75 -0.64 -17.14
C ALA A 450 -11.13 -1.61 -18.18
N GLN A 451 -10.00 -2.24 -17.83
CA GLN A 451 -9.29 -3.21 -18.67
C GLN A 451 -10.07 -4.50 -18.89
N SER A 452 -10.92 -4.93 -17.95
CA SER A 452 -11.75 -6.13 -18.16
C SER A 452 -12.74 -5.97 -19.31
N PHE A 453 -13.09 -4.72 -19.66
CA PHE A 453 -13.94 -4.42 -20.81
C PHE A 453 -13.17 -4.28 -22.14
N SER A 454 -11.84 -4.32 -22.17
CA SER A 454 -11.05 -4.06 -23.38
C SER A 454 -11.45 -4.94 -24.57
N ALA A 455 -11.59 -6.26 -24.37
CA ALA A 455 -11.99 -7.17 -25.45
C ALA A 455 -13.40 -6.87 -25.99
N VAL A 456 -14.34 -6.51 -25.09
CA VAL A 456 -15.70 -6.11 -25.47
C VAL A 456 -15.67 -4.81 -26.26
N LEU A 457 -14.93 -3.81 -25.80
CA LEU A 457 -14.79 -2.53 -26.50
C LEU A 457 -14.08 -2.68 -27.85
N GLU A 458 -13.15 -3.62 -27.98
CA GLU A 458 -12.45 -3.91 -29.23
C GLU A 458 -13.34 -4.61 -30.28
N SER A 459 -14.33 -5.38 -29.81
CA SER A 459 -15.33 -6.02 -30.66
C SER A 459 -16.32 -5.02 -31.29
N PHE A 460 -16.42 -3.81 -30.74
CA PHE A 460 -17.32 -2.79 -31.24
C PHE A 460 -16.83 -2.18 -32.57
N PRO A 461 -17.75 -1.74 -33.46
CA PRO A 461 -17.37 -1.00 -34.65
C PRO A 461 -16.49 0.22 -34.32
N SER A 462 -15.51 0.51 -35.17
CA SER A 462 -14.66 1.69 -35.01
C SER A 462 -15.49 2.98 -34.98
N GLY A 463 -15.28 3.82 -33.98
CA GLY A 463 -16.01 5.06 -33.79
C GLY A 463 -15.23 6.04 -32.91
N ALA A 464 -15.55 7.33 -33.02
CA ALA A 464 -14.78 8.38 -32.35
C ALA A 464 -14.73 8.20 -30.83
N LEU A 465 -15.88 7.92 -30.19
CA LEU A 465 -15.94 7.67 -28.75
C LEU A 465 -15.16 6.41 -28.34
N ARG A 466 -15.25 5.33 -29.13
CA ARG A 466 -14.50 4.08 -28.86
C ARG A 466 -13.00 4.35 -28.82
N ASP A 467 -12.49 5.00 -29.85
CA ASP A 467 -11.06 5.29 -30.00
C ASP A 467 -10.59 6.27 -28.90
N ALA A 468 -11.42 7.24 -28.51
CA ALA A 468 -11.13 8.17 -27.40
C ALA A 468 -10.98 7.44 -26.05
N VAL A 469 -11.89 6.51 -25.74
CA VAL A 469 -11.88 5.73 -24.49
C VAL A 469 -10.69 4.77 -24.44
N LEU A 470 -10.43 4.05 -25.54
CA LEU A 470 -9.25 3.19 -25.64
C LEU A 470 -7.95 4.02 -25.54
N GLY A 471 -7.92 5.19 -26.18
CA GLY A 471 -6.79 6.13 -26.09
C GLY A 471 -6.55 6.62 -24.67
N TYR A 472 -7.62 6.86 -23.90
CA TYR A 472 -7.48 7.25 -22.49
C TYR A 472 -6.94 6.09 -21.62
N LEU A 473 -7.39 4.87 -21.89
CA LEU A 473 -6.90 3.67 -21.20
C LEU A 473 -5.41 3.42 -21.51
N THR A 474 -4.99 3.56 -22.77
CA THR A 474 -3.58 3.39 -23.19
C THR A 474 -2.68 4.47 -22.64
N LEU A 475 -3.19 5.70 -22.49
CA LEU A 475 -2.49 6.83 -21.90
C LEU A 475 -2.05 6.52 -20.47
N LEU A 476 -2.96 6.06 -19.61
CA LEU A 476 -2.62 5.74 -18.21
C LEU A 476 -1.76 4.48 -18.08
N GLY A 477 -1.78 3.61 -19.10
CA GLY A 477 -0.84 2.50 -19.25
C GLY A 477 0.54 2.91 -19.79
N GLY A 478 0.80 4.20 -20.04
CA GLY A 478 2.12 4.69 -20.43
C GLY A 478 2.52 4.40 -21.88
N ARG A 479 1.57 4.22 -22.81
CA ARG A 479 1.81 3.82 -24.22
C ARG A 479 1.59 4.99 -25.21
N PRO A 480 2.54 5.94 -25.35
CA PRO A 480 2.33 7.17 -26.13
C PRO A 480 1.99 6.96 -27.60
N ALA A 481 2.69 6.06 -28.30
CA ALA A 481 2.48 5.84 -29.73
C ALA A 481 1.11 5.23 -30.04
N GLU A 482 0.56 4.42 -29.14
CA GLU A 482 -0.78 3.85 -29.29
C GLU A 482 -1.86 4.87 -28.94
N THR A 483 -1.67 5.62 -27.85
CA THR A 483 -2.54 6.74 -27.48
C THR A 483 -2.67 7.76 -28.61
N GLN A 484 -1.56 8.20 -29.21
CA GLN A 484 -1.57 9.17 -30.31
C GLN A 484 -2.40 8.64 -31.49
N ARG A 485 -2.16 7.39 -31.93
CA ARG A 485 -2.92 6.78 -33.04
C ARG A 485 -4.43 6.72 -32.76
N LEU A 486 -4.82 6.34 -31.54
CA LEU A 486 -6.22 6.24 -31.16
C LEU A 486 -6.89 7.62 -31.07
N LEU A 487 -6.24 8.60 -30.43
CA LEU A 487 -6.80 9.95 -30.29
C LEU A 487 -6.85 10.70 -31.63
N ASP A 488 -5.90 10.47 -32.54
CA ASP A 488 -5.95 11.02 -33.90
C ASP A 488 -7.08 10.39 -34.72
N SER A 489 -7.24 9.07 -34.66
CA SER A 489 -8.38 8.37 -35.29
C SER A 489 -9.71 8.91 -34.75
N ALA A 490 -9.82 9.10 -33.43
CA ALA A 490 -11.00 9.66 -32.81
C ALA A 490 -11.31 11.07 -33.34
N TRP A 491 -10.29 11.94 -33.39
CA TRP A 491 -10.42 13.31 -33.85
C TRP A 491 -10.77 13.45 -35.34
N HIS A 492 -10.28 12.54 -36.18
CA HIS A 492 -10.61 12.52 -37.61
C HIS A 492 -12.02 11.98 -37.89
N ARG A 493 -12.56 11.12 -37.02
CA ARG A 493 -13.88 10.50 -37.19
C ARG A 493 -15.03 11.31 -36.60
N VAL A 494 -14.77 12.15 -35.60
CA VAL A 494 -15.83 12.91 -34.94
C VAL A 494 -16.37 14.00 -35.87
N ASP A 495 -17.69 14.04 -36.04
CA ASP A 495 -18.37 15.18 -36.64
C ASP A 495 -18.64 16.21 -35.55
N ARG A 496 -17.82 17.27 -35.52
CA ARG A 496 -17.84 18.31 -34.49
C ARG A 496 -19.15 19.10 -34.46
N GLY A 497 -19.84 19.22 -35.60
CA GLY A 497 -21.12 19.93 -35.67
C GLY A 497 -22.28 19.10 -35.11
N ARG A 498 -22.18 17.76 -35.21
CA ARG A 498 -23.20 16.83 -34.75
C ARG A 498 -22.96 16.31 -33.33
N ASP A 499 -21.71 16.17 -32.92
CA ASP A 499 -21.31 15.62 -31.62
C ASP A 499 -20.17 16.46 -30.97
N PRO A 500 -20.47 17.70 -30.54
CA PRO A 500 -19.50 18.57 -29.90
C PRO A 500 -19.03 18.03 -28.54
N GLU A 501 -19.86 17.26 -27.83
CA GLU A 501 -19.50 16.66 -26.54
C GLU A 501 -18.37 15.63 -26.68
N THR A 502 -18.50 14.69 -27.62
CA THR A 502 -17.42 13.73 -27.90
C THR A 502 -16.18 14.44 -28.44
N ALA A 503 -16.35 15.48 -29.26
CA ALA A 503 -15.21 16.26 -29.76
C ALA A 503 -14.44 16.94 -28.60
N ALA A 504 -15.14 17.56 -27.65
CA ALA A 504 -14.53 18.16 -26.47
C ALA A 504 -13.86 17.12 -25.55
N LEU A 505 -14.49 15.94 -25.39
CA LEU A 505 -13.88 14.80 -24.68
C LEU A 505 -12.55 14.40 -25.33
N ILE A 506 -12.50 14.26 -26.65
CA ILE A 506 -11.27 13.93 -27.39
C ILE A 506 -10.20 14.99 -27.14
N CYS A 507 -10.55 16.29 -27.25
CA CYS A 507 -9.61 17.37 -26.95
C CYS A 507 -9.09 17.29 -25.50
N GLN A 508 -9.95 16.99 -24.53
CA GLN A 508 -9.55 16.80 -23.15
C GLN A 508 -8.57 15.63 -22.98
N ARG A 509 -8.74 14.53 -23.72
CA ARG A 509 -7.77 13.42 -23.74
C ARG A 509 -6.46 13.82 -24.42
N GLN A 510 -6.51 14.65 -25.46
CA GLN A 510 -5.32 15.23 -26.09
C GLN A 510 -4.56 16.18 -25.15
N VAL A 511 -5.26 16.94 -24.30
CA VAL A 511 -4.63 17.76 -23.23
C VAL A 511 -3.84 16.88 -22.26
N LEU A 512 -4.43 15.78 -21.78
CA LEU A 512 -3.73 14.83 -20.90
C LEU A 512 -2.57 14.14 -21.61
N HIS A 513 -2.73 13.84 -22.91
CA HIS A 513 -1.69 13.22 -23.71
C HIS A 513 -0.48 14.15 -23.88
N ALA A 514 -0.74 15.43 -24.18
CA ALA A 514 0.27 16.46 -24.28
C ALA A 514 0.95 16.75 -22.94
N LEU A 515 0.19 16.75 -21.82
CA LEU A 515 0.76 16.88 -20.47
C LEU A 515 1.72 15.73 -20.15
N ALA A 516 1.32 14.48 -20.40
CA ALA A 516 2.16 13.31 -20.13
C ALA A 516 3.48 13.35 -20.93
N ASP A 517 3.43 13.87 -22.16
CA ASP A 517 4.61 14.01 -23.01
C ASP A 517 5.34 15.36 -22.85
N TRP A 518 4.82 16.23 -21.99
CA TRP A 518 5.30 17.59 -21.75
C TRP A 518 5.38 18.50 -22.99
N ARG A 519 4.39 18.37 -23.88
CA ARG A 519 4.20 19.20 -25.09
C ARG A 519 3.33 20.43 -24.78
N ALA A 520 3.94 21.48 -24.21
CA ALA A 520 3.22 22.66 -23.73
C ALA A 520 2.34 23.34 -24.79
N ASP A 521 2.84 23.52 -26.02
CA ASP A 521 2.07 24.16 -27.11
C ASP A 521 0.86 23.34 -27.53
N ASP A 522 1.01 22.01 -27.60
CA ASP A 522 -0.10 21.12 -27.93
C ASP A 522 -1.14 21.10 -26.80
N LEU A 523 -0.69 21.11 -25.54
CA LEU A 523 -1.57 21.19 -24.37
C LEU A 523 -2.43 22.45 -24.43
N VAL A 524 -1.82 23.63 -24.62
CA VAL A 524 -2.53 24.92 -24.69
C VAL A 524 -3.49 24.95 -25.88
N ARG A 525 -3.06 24.47 -27.05
CA ARG A 525 -3.92 24.42 -28.25
C ARG A 525 -5.15 23.54 -28.03
N TRP A 526 -4.95 22.30 -27.58
CA TRP A 526 -6.06 21.36 -27.35
C TRP A 526 -6.98 21.80 -26.22
N ALA A 527 -6.42 22.47 -25.20
CA ALA A 527 -7.20 23.07 -24.14
C ALA A 527 -8.11 24.19 -24.69
N GLY A 528 -7.57 25.09 -25.51
CA GLY A 528 -8.36 26.14 -26.17
C GLY A 528 -9.52 25.55 -26.98
N THR A 529 -9.26 24.55 -27.82
CA THR A 529 -10.30 23.87 -28.61
C THR A 529 -11.34 23.17 -27.73
N ALA A 530 -10.95 22.55 -26.62
CA ALA A 530 -11.90 21.92 -25.69
C ALA A 530 -12.83 22.97 -25.03
N LEU A 531 -12.30 24.15 -24.70
CA LEU A 531 -13.06 25.25 -24.09
C LEU A 531 -14.04 25.90 -25.07
N GLU A 532 -13.73 25.91 -26.37
CA GLU A 532 -14.64 26.42 -27.41
C GLU A 532 -15.79 25.45 -27.72
N LEU A 533 -15.56 24.14 -27.64
CA LEU A 533 -16.52 23.12 -28.05
C LEU A 533 -17.50 22.70 -26.95
N ALA A 534 -17.13 22.83 -25.67
CA ALA A 534 -17.94 22.37 -24.56
C ALA A 534 -18.65 23.53 -23.83
N PRO A 535 -19.87 23.29 -23.29
CA PRO A 535 -20.51 24.26 -22.39
C PRO A 535 -19.61 24.57 -21.18
N GLU A 536 -19.61 25.83 -20.72
CA GLU A 536 -18.77 26.29 -19.61
C GLU A 536 -18.95 25.48 -18.31
N SER A 537 -20.15 24.93 -18.10
CA SER A 537 -20.49 24.10 -16.93
C SER A 537 -20.09 22.63 -17.04
N SER A 538 -19.51 22.20 -18.16
CA SER A 538 -19.16 20.80 -18.37
C SER A 538 -17.96 20.36 -17.52
N PRO A 539 -17.91 19.08 -17.06
CA PRO A 539 -16.76 18.56 -16.34
C PRO A 539 -15.45 18.70 -17.13
N ALA A 540 -15.50 18.49 -18.45
CA ALA A 540 -14.35 18.58 -19.33
C ALA A 540 -13.70 19.98 -19.32
N VAL A 541 -14.52 21.05 -19.24
CA VAL A 541 -14.04 22.43 -19.15
C VAL A 541 -13.30 22.69 -17.85
N VAL A 542 -13.89 22.30 -16.70
CA VAL A 542 -13.24 22.47 -15.38
C VAL A 542 -11.91 21.73 -15.33
N GLU A 543 -11.88 20.50 -15.84
CA GLU A 543 -10.64 19.70 -15.91
C GLU A 543 -9.59 20.33 -16.81
N THR A 544 -10.02 20.84 -17.96
CA THR A 544 -9.14 21.50 -18.92
C THR A 544 -8.56 22.79 -18.36
N ARG A 545 -9.38 23.65 -17.74
CA ARG A 545 -8.92 24.91 -17.13
C ARG A 545 -7.90 24.66 -16.02
N ALA A 546 -8.10 23.62 -15.19
CA ALA A 546 -7.16 23.28 -14.13
C ALA A 546 -5.78 22.87 -14.67
N ILE A 547 -5.72 22.15 -15.80
CA ILE A 547 -4.47 21.67 -16.42
C ILE A 547 -3.82 22.76 -17.29
N LEU A 548 -4.60 23.66 -17.87
CA LEU A 548 -4.12 24.73 -18.75
C LEU A 548 -3.01 25.58 -18.10
N GLY A 549 -3.09 25.83 -16.79
CA GLY A 549 -2.03 26.53 -16.06
C GLY A 549 -0.66 25.87 -16.17
N LEU A 550 -0.59 24.53 -16.19
CA LEU A 550 0.66 23.78 -16.39
C LEU A 550 1.19 23.95 -17.83
N GLY A 551 0.30 24.07 -18.81
CA GLY A 551 0.66 24.38 -20.19
C GLY A 551 1.26 25.79 -20.33
N TYR A 552 0.63 26.78 -19.70
CA TYR A 552 1.18 28.15 -19.65
C TYR A 552 2.53 28.21 -18.93
N LEU A 553 2.71 27.46 -17.84
CA LEU A 553 4.02 27.34 -17.19
C LEU A 553 5.07 26.77 -18.16
N GLY A 554 4.75 25.72 -18.91
CA GLY A 554 5.64 25.15 -19.93
C GLY A 554 5.96 26.07 -21.12
N GLN A 555 5.18 27.13 -21.32
CA GLN A 555 5.44 28.22 -22.29
C GLN A 555 6.17 29.42 -21.67
N GLY A 556 6.54 29.36 -20.38
CA GLY A 556 7.11 30.48 -19.63
C GLY A 556 6.10 31.58 -19.24
N ARG A 557 4.80 31.34 -19.44
CA ARG A 557 3.68 32.27 -19.17
C ARG A 557 3.17 32.15 -17.72
N VAL A 558 4.08 32.34 -16.76
CA VAL A 558 3.83 32.08 -15.32
C VAL A 558 2.67 32.92 -14.76
N ALA A 559 2.58 34.20 -15.11
CA ALA A 559 1.54 35.09 -14.58
C ALA A 559 0.13 34.60 -14.95
N GLU A 560 -0.06 34.17 -16.20
CA GLU A 560 -1.34 33.65 -16.69
C GLU A 560 -1.67 32.28 -16.07
N ALA A 561 -0.66 31.46 -15.78
CA ALA A 561 -0.83 30.20 -15.08
C ALA A 561 -1.37 30.41 -13.65
N LEU A 562 -0.75 31.32 -12.89
CA LEU A 562 -1.14 31.63 -11.51
C LEU A 562 -2.51 32.30 -11.44
N GLU A 563 -2.76 33.32 -12.27
CA GLU A 563 -4.05 34.00 -12.29
C GLU A 563 -5.19 33.04 -12.67
N GLY A 564 -4.95 32.16 -13.65
CA GLY A 564 -5.92 31.16 -14.08
C GLY A 564 -6.29 30.17 -12.98
N VAL A 565 -5.32 29.67 -12.22
CA VAL A 565 -5.57 28.67 -11.16
C VAL A 565 -6.21 29.31 -9.93
N ASP A 566 -5.82 30.52 -9.53
CA ASP A 566 -6.40 31.20 -8.37
C ASP A 566 -7.87 31.54 -8.58
N ARG A 567 -8.23 31.96 -9.80
CA ARG A 567 -9.62 32.19 -10.19
C ARG A 567 -10.45 30.90 -10.06
N LEU A 568 -9.91 29.77 -10.52
CA LEU A 568 -10.58 28.46 -10.41
C LEU A 568 -10.78 28.00 -8.97
N VAL A 569 -9.84 28.26 -8.07
CA VAL A 569 -9.99 27.87 -6.65
C VAL A 569 -11.20 28.56 -6.01
N GLY A 570 -11.46 29.81 -6.40
CA GLY A 570 -12.63 30.58 -5.96
C GLY A 570 -13.96 30.10 -6.56
N GLU A 571 -13.94 29.62 -7.81
CA GLU A 571 -15.14 29.20 -8.55
C GLU A 571 -15.62 27.78 -8.21
N VAL A 572 -14.70 26.85 -7.91
CA VAL A 572 -15.02 25.42 -7.80
C VAL A 572 -15.45 25.02 -6.38
N ALA A 573 -16.69 24.53 -6.28
CA ALA A 573 -17.28 23.97 -5.06
C ALA A 573 -16.50 22.77 -4.49
N ASP A 574 -16.66 22.49 -3.19
CA ASP A 574 -15.94 21.43 -2.50
C ASP A 574 -16.30 20.03 -3.03
N SER A 575 -15.41 19.48 -3.86
CA SER A 575 -15.66 18.28 -4.68
C SER A 575 -14.34 17.69 -5.19
N ALA A 576 -14.41 16.56 -5.90
CA ALA A 576 -13.23 15.98 -6.59
C ALA A 576 -12.63 16.92 -7.65
N GLN A 577 -13.42 17.87 -8.17
CA GLN A 577 -12.90 18.91 -9.07
C GLN A 577 -12.00 19.89 -8.31
N ARG A 578 -12.37 20.30 -7.08
CA ARG A 578 -11.51 21.13 -6.23
C ARG A 578 -10.22 20.41 -5.85
N GLN A 579 -10.27 19.09 -5.63
CA GLN A 579 -9.07 18.26 -5.43
C GLN A 579 -8.08 18.41 -6.59
N ARG A 580 -8.57 18.39 -7.85
CA ARG A 580 -7.74 18.58 -9.04
C ARG A 580 -7.12 19.98 -9.10
N VAL A 581 -7.93 21.02 -8.89
CA VAL A 581 -7.46 22.41 -8.92
C VAL A 581 -6.35 22.61 -7.88
N ARG A 582 -6.53 22.09 -6.65
CA ARG A 582 -5.50 22.12 -5.60
C ARG A 582 -4.24 21.36 -6.01
N MET A 583 -4.37 20.18 -6.60
CA MET A 583 -3.21 19.42 -7.10
C MET A 583 -2.42 20.22 -8.15
N CYS A 584 -3.09 20.84 -9.13
CA CYS A 584 -2.43 21.68 -10.13
C CYS A 584 -1.80 22.94 -9.50
N ARG A 585 -2.50 23.62 -8.58
CA ARG A 585 -1.98 24.80 -7.88
C ARG A 585 -0.74 24.45 -7.05
N GLY A 586 -0.78 23.35 -6.33
CA GLY A 586 0.35 22.88 -5.54
C GLY A 586 1.56 22.49 -6.39
N TRP A 587 1.33 21.94 -7.59
CA TRP A 587 2.41 21.72 -8.56
C TRP A 587 2.97 23.05 -9.08
N LEU A 588 2.13 24.01 -9.46
CA LEU A 588 2.58 25.35 -9.86
C LEU A 588 3.38 26.05 -8.74
N ALA A 589 2.92 25.95 -7.49
CA ALA A 589 3.61 26.51 -6.33
C ALA A 589 5.00 25.89 -6.13
N LEU A 590 5.12 24.55 -6.27
CA LEU A 590 6.41 23.86 -6.20
C LEU A 590 7.36 24.38 -7.29
N SER A 591 6.86 24.54 -8.51
CA SER A 591 7.62 25.05 -9.64
C SER A 591 7.94 26.55 -9.55
N GLN A 592 7.43 27.29 -8.56
CA GLN A 592 7.64 28.74 -8.41
C GLN A 592 8.24 29.11 -7.04
N ASP A 593 8.96 28.17 -6.41
CA ASP A 593 9.64 28.35 -5.12
C ASP A 593 8.72 28.55 -3.90
N ASP A 594 7.39 28.39 -4.02
CA ASP A 594 6.45 28.38 -2.90
C ASP A 594 6.25 26.96 -2.35
N LEU A 595 7.25 26.48 -1.60
CA LEU A 595 7.29 25.12 -1.09
C LEU A 595 6.23 24.84 -0.01
N TYR A 596 5.87 25.83 0.80
CA TYR A 596 4.84 25.67 1.83
C TYR A 596 3.42 25.68 1.23
N GLY A 597 3.15 26.57 0.27
CA GLY A 597 1.90 26.52 -0.50
C GLY A 597 1.76 25.21 -1.26
N ALA A 598 2.83 24.74 -1.90
CA ALA A 598 2.87 23.45 -2.55
C ALA A 598 2.53 22.29 -1.60
N TRP A 599 3.15 22.26 -0.41
CA TRP A 599 2.88 21.24 0.59
C TRP A 599 1.41 21.25 1.01
N HIS A 600 0.89 22.43 1.38
CA HIS A 600 -0.49 22.59 1.85
C HIS A 600 -1.51 22.11 0.80
N ASP A 601 -1.32 22.50 -0.46
CA ASP A 601 -2.25 22.19 -1.54
C ASP A 601 -2.19 20.74 -2.00
N LEU A 602 -0.98 20.20 -2.14
CA LEU A 602 -0.80 18.81 -2.54
C LEU A 602 -1.30 17.86 -1.44
N GLU A 603 -1.03 18.15 -0.18
CA GLU A 603 -1.55 17.38 0.96
C GLU A 603 -3.07 17.45 1.03
N SER A 604 -3.64 18.65 0.85
CA SER A 604 -5.09 18.86 0.79
C SER A 604 -5.77 18.17 -0.41
N ALA A 605 -5.00 17.89 -1.47
CA ALA A 605 -5.46 17.16 -2.65
C ALA A 605 -5.35 15.63 -2.50
N VAL A 606 -4.80 15.11 -1.40
CA VAL A 606 -4.88 13.67 -1.08
C VAL A 606 -6.17 13.41 -0.28
N PRO A 607 -7.09 12.57 -0.77
CA PRO A 607 -8.34 12.29 -0.08
C PRO A 607 -8.06 11.44 1.16
N THR A 608 -8.77 11.76 2.24
CA THR A 608 -8.88 10.89 3.41
C THR A 608 -9.84 9.74 3.11
N GLU A 609 -9.78 8.64 3.87
CA GLU A 609 -10.70 7.48 3.70
C GLU A 609 -12.19 7.87 3.72
N TYR A 610 -12.52 9.01 4.33
CA TYR A 610 -13.87 9.54 4.43
C TYR A 610 -14.28 10.46 3.26
N ARG A 611 -13.31 11.05 2.54
CA ARG A 611 -13.56 11.96 1.41
C ARG A 611 -13.52 11.16 0.10
N LYS A 612 -14.67 11.01 -0.54
CA LYS A 612 -14.80 10.42 -1.88
C LYS A 612 -14.02 11.26 -2.91
N GLY A 613 -12.74 10.94 -3.14
CA GLY A 613 -11.86 11.56 -4.13
C GLY A 613 -11.52 10.63 -5.29
N SER A 614 -10.81 11.15 -6.30
CA SER A 614 -10.32 10.31 -7.42
C SER A 614 -8.94 9.73 -7.08
N THR A 615 -8.79 8.40 -7.15
CA THR A 615 -7.50 7.72 -6.95
C THR A 615 -6.43 8.29 -7.87
N ARG A 616 -6.79 8.54 -9.14
CA ARG A 616 -5.89 9.13 -10.13
C ARG A 616 -5.35 10.49 -9.71
N ILE A 617 -6.23 11.41 -9.28
CA ILE A 617 -5.81 12.76 -8.85
C ILE A 617 -4.91 12.66 -7.61
N SER A 618 -5.25 11.74 -6.70
CA SER A 618 -4.50 11.50 -5.47
C SER A 618 -3.08 11.03 -5.75
N LEU A 619 -2.88 10.14 -6.73
CA LEU A 619 -1.55 9.66 -7.10
C LEU A 619 -0.67 10.78 -7.67
N TRP A 620 -1.24 11.65 -8.51
CA TRP A 620 -0.54 12.86 -8.98
C TRP A 620 -0.13 13.76 -7.80
N ALA A 621 -1.07 14.04 -6.90
CA ALA A 621 -0.82 14.87 -5.72
C ALA A 621 0.25 14.26 -4.82
N GLN A 622 0.20 12.94 -4.55
CA GLN A 622 1.18 12.24 -3.71
C GLN A 622 2.58 12.22 -4.34
N ALA A 623 2.68 12.01 -5.66
CA ALA A 623 3.96 12.00 -6.35
C ALA A 623 4.68 13.35 -6.24
N TRP A 624 3.95 14.46 -6.45
CA TRP A 624 4.49 15.81 -6.27
C TRP A 624 4.67 16.18 -4.78
N LEU A 625 3.80 15.73 -3.88
CA LEU A 625 3.94 15.93 -2.44
C LEU A 625 5.24 15.31 -1.92
N ALA A 626 5.59 14.12 -2.39
CA ALA A 626 6.86 13.49 -2.06
C ALA A 626 8.06 14.35 -2.52
N ARG A 627 7.99 14.98 -3.71
CA ARG A 627 9.02 15.93 -4.18
C ARG A 627 9.08 17.18 -3.34
N THR A 628 7.94 17.72 -2.93
CA THR A 628 7.88 18.89 -2.06
C THR A 628 8.51 18.59 -0.70
N ARG A 629 8.13 17.47 -0.07
CA ARG A 629 8.70 17.01 1.21
C ARG A 629 10.20 16.73 1.11
N PHE A 630 10.65 16.10 0.03
CA PHE A 630 12.08 15.95 -0.25
C PHE A 630 12.81 17.29 -0.27
N THR A 631 12.23 18.28 -0.96
CA THR A 631 12.82 19.63 -1.12
C THR A 631 12.85 20.39 0.21
N LEU A 632 11.80 20.27 1.03
CA LEU A 632 11.71 20.84 2.38
C LEU A 632 12.69 20.19 3.38
N GLY A 633 13.09 18.93 3.13
CA GLY A 633 13.97 18.15 4.00
C GLY A 633 13.24 17.12 4.88
N ASP A 634 11.92 16.98 4.74
CA ASP A 634 11.08 16.04 5.49
C ASP A 634 11.11 14.65 4.83
N TRP A 635 12.27 13.99 4.88
CA TRP A 635 12.55 12.78 4.09
C TRP A 635 11.81 11.53 4.57
N ASP A 636 11.52 11.42 5.87
CA ASP A 636 10.75 10.28 6.40
C ASP A 636 9.30 10.35 5.91
N GLU A 637 8.68 11.52 6.01
CA GLU A 637 7.34 11.80 5.51
C GLU A 637 7.25 11.72 3.98
N ALA A 638 8.35 12.00 3.27
CA ALA A 638 8.45 11.78 1.83
C ALA A 638 8.43 10.28 1.51
N LEU A 639 9.21 9.45 2.20
CA LEU A 639 9.22 7.99 2.01
C LEU A 639 7.87 7.36 2.34
N GLU A 640 7.21 7.75 3.43
CA GLU A 640 5.85 7.29 3.74
C GLU A 640 4.83 7.65 2.65
N THR A 641 5.04 8.78 1.98
CA THR A 641 4.20 9.18 0.84
C THR A 641 4.50 8.33 -0.39
N VAL A 642 5.78 8.04 -0.66
CA VAL A 642 6.22 7.14 -1.74
C VAL A 642 5.64 5.75 -1.55
N ASP A 643 5.76 5.14 -0.36
CA ASP A 643 5.30 3.77 -0.11
C ASP A 643 3.78 3.64 -0.29
N ARG A 644 3.01 4.59 0.27
CA ARG A 644 1.56 4.64 0.10
C ARG A 644 1.16 4.84 -1.36
N ALA A 645 1.85 5.74 -2.07
CA ALA A 645 1.56 6.00 -3.48
C ALA A 645 1.94 4.82 -4.38
N ALA A 646 3.07 4.17 -4.14
CA ALA A 646 3.53 3.00 -4.88
C ALA A 646 2.55 1.82 -4.73
N GLY A 647 2.12 1.53 -3.51
CA GLY A 647 1.11 0.49 -3.26
C GLY A 647 -0.21 0.78 -3.98
N ARG A 648 -0.69 2.03 -3.93
CA ARG A 648 -1.92 2.45 -4.63
C ARG A 648 -1.77 2.44 -6.15
N ALA A 649 -0.65 2.89 -6.69
CA ALA A 649 -0.39 2.91 -8.12
C ALA A 649 -0.31 1.49 -8.70
N ALA A 650 0.33 0.57 -7.97
CA ALA A 650 0.39 -0.84 -8.34
C ALA A 650 -1.00 -1.49 -8.32
N ALA A 651 -1.79 -1.26 -7.27
CA ALA A 651 -3.16 -1.77 -7.19
C ALA A 651 -4.05 -1.21 -8.31
N ALA A 652 -3.92 0.08 -8.61
CA ALA A 652 -4.66 0.75 -9.68
C ALA A 652 -4.09 0.48 -11.09
N ARG A 653 -2.98 -0.26 -11.23
CA ARG A 653 -2.26 -0.50 -12.50
C ARG A 653 -1.95 0.80 -13.28
N MET A 654 -1.61 1.87 -12.58
CA MET A 654 -1.37 3.18 -13.16
C MET A 654 0.12 3.38 -13.47
N GLU A 655 0.58 2.82 -14.58
CA GLU A 655 1.99 2.83 -14.99
C GLU A 655 2.55 4.22 -15.24
N LEU A 656 1.72 5.15 -15.74
CA LEU A 656 2.14 6.51 -16.12
C LEU A 656 2.90 7.25 -15.00
N LEU A 657 2.52 7.04 -13.75
CA LEU A 657 3.08 7.77 -12.59
C LEU A 657 4.14 6.98 -11.82
N ARG A 658 4.32 5.70 -12.13
CA ARG A 658 5.22 4.81 -11.38
C ARG A 658 6.64 5.39 -11.31
N PRO A 659 7.29 5.82 -12.42
CA PRO A 659 8.62 6.42 -12.35
C PRO A 659 8.70 7.69 -11.49
N LEU A 660 7.69 8.55 -11.55
CA LEU A 660 7.65 9.80 -10.78
C LEU A 660 7.60 9.53 -9.27
N ILE A 661 6.83 8.51 -8.85
CA ILE A 661 6.72 8.09 -7.44
C ILE A 661 8.06 7.52 -6.96
N HIS A 662 8.64 6.55 -7.69
CA HIS A 662 9.84 5.85 -7.24
C HIS A 662 11.12 6.69 -7.32
N TRP A 663 11.19 7.74 -8.14
CA TRP A 663 12.36 8.63 -8.20
C TRP A 663 12.71 9.23 -6.84
N THR A 664 11.73 9.69 -6.06
CA THR A 664 11.96 10.26 -4.73
C THR A 664 12.54 9.22 -3.76
N GLY A 665 11.97 8.00 -3.75
CA GLY A 665 12.48 6.90 -2.94
C GLY A 665 13.91 6.52 -3.33
N ALA A 666 14.20 6.42 -4.63
CA ALA A 666 15.55 6.15 -5.13
C ALA A 666 16.55 7.20 -4.65
N GLN A 667 16.21 8.49 -4.75
CA GLN A 667 17.09 9.58 -4.35
C GLN A 667 17.36 9.58 -2.84
N ILE A 668 16.32 9.45 -2.00
CA ILE A 668 16.47 9.47 -0.54
C ILE A 668 17.28 8.25 -0.06
N HIS A 669 16.96 7.04 -0.51
CA HIS A 669 17.70 5.84 -0.11
C HIS A 669 19.16 5.88 -0.58
N ALA A 670 19.43 6.41 -1.79
CA ALA A 670 20.80 6.61 -2.26
C ALA A 670 21.56 7.59 -1.36
N LEU A 671 20.93 8.70 -0.95
CA LEU A 671 21.52 9.69 -0.04
C LEU A 671 21.77 9.13 1.37
N ARG A 672 20.88 8.25 1.87
CA ARG A 672 20.99 7.54 3.15
C ARG A 672 21.95 6.33 3.13
N GLY A 673 22.56 6.03 1.99
CA GLY A 673 23.47 4.88 1.85
C GLY A 673 22.78 3.51 1.81
N ASP A 674 21.44 3.45 1.79
CA ASP A 674 20.67 2.21 1.65
C ASP A 674 20.64 1.81 0.17
N ARG A 675 21.73 1.18 -0.27
CA ARG A 675 21.94 0.80 -1.67
C ARG A 675 20.87 -0.16 -2.19
N ALA A 676 20.46 -1.12 -1.38
CA ALA A 676 19.53 -2.16 -1.81
C ALA A 676 18.16 -1.56 -2.13
N ARG A 677 17.62 -0.70 -1.25
CA ARG A 677 16.35 -0.01 -1.51
C ARG A 677 16.47 1.00 -2.65
N ALA A 678 17.58 1.74 -2.73
CA ALA A 678 17.79 2.68 -3.83
C ALA A 678 17.77 1.98 -5.20
N GLU A 679 18.47 0.84 -5.34
CA GLU A 679 18.46 0.03 -6.55
C GLU A 679 17.07 -0.56 -6.85
N GLN A 680 16.31 -0.94 -5.82
CA GLN A 680 14.94 -1.40 -6.00
C GLN A 680 14.05 -0.30 -6.58
N HIS A 681 14.06 0.90 -6.01
CA HIS A 681 13.31 2.04 -6.56
C HIS A 681 13.77 2.42 -7.98
N VAL A 682 15.07 2.29 -8.31
CA VAL A 682 15.54 2.52 -9.69
C VAL A 682 14.97 1.49 -10.67
N ARG A 683 14.89 0.21 -10.27
CA ARG A 683 14.22 -0.83 -11.08
C ARG A 683 12.74 -0.54 -11.23
N ASP A 684 12.08 -0.17 -10.14
CA ASP A 684 10.66 0.17 -10.11
C ASP A 684 10.35 1.51 -10.78
N ALA A 685 11.35 2.35 -11.06
CA ALA A 685 11.19 3.58 -11.84
C ALA A 685 11.50 3.39 -13.33
N ALA A 686 11.83 2.18 -13.79
CA ALA A 686 12.36 1.97 -15.13
C ALA A 686 11.41 2.45 -16.25
N ALA A 687 11.96 3.29 -17.14
CA ALA A 687 11.34 3.76 -18.38
C ALA A 687 12.43 4.03 -19.45
N ASP A 688 12.02 4.01 -20.72
CA ASP A 688 12.88 4.24 -21.88
C ASP A 688 12.28 5.27 -22.86
N ARG A 689 12.95 5.51 -23.99
CA ARG A 689 12.55 6.52 -25.00
C ARG A 689 11.22 6.25 -25.70
N ARG A 690 10.62 5.06 -25.52
CA ARG A 690 9.30 4.71 -26.07
C ARG A 690 8.16 5.14 -25.14
N HIS A 691 8.49 5.52 -23.91
CA HIS A 691 7.56 5.99 -22.91
C HIS A 691 7.46 7.52 -22.91
N TYR A 692 6.43 8.04 -22.26
CA TYR A 692 6.21 9.47 -22.07
C TYR A 692 7.38 10.18 -21.38
N ALA A 693 7.56 11.48 -21.68
CA ALA A 693 8.52 12.33 -20.96
C ALA A 693 8.33 12.28 -19.43
N MET A 694 7.07 12.25 -18.94
CA MET A 694 6.75 12.12 -17.51
C MET A 694 7.21 10.82 -16.88
N MET A 695 7.46 9.78 -17.67
CA MET A 695 8.03 8.51 -17.21
C MET A 695 9.55 8.52 -17.36
N LEU A 696 10.04 8.99 -18.52
CA LEU A 696 11.46 8.96 -18.87
C LEU A 696 12.31 9.85 -17.96
N ILE A 697 11.89 11.10 -17.73
CA ILE A 697 12.69 12.09 -16.96
C ILE A 697 12.96 11.59 -15.53
N PRO A 698 11.96 11.23 -14.71
CA PRO A 698 12.21 10.72 -13.37
C PRO A 698 12.98 9.39 -13.35
N ALA A 699 12.80 8.51 -14.34
CA ALA A 699 13.61 7.29 -14.48
C ALA A 699 15.10 7.60 -14.68
N CYS A 700 15.39 8.56 -15.56
CA CYS A 700 16.74 9.04 -15.82
C CYS A 700 17.35 9.71 -14.56
N LEU A 701 16.58 10.54 -13.86
CA LEU A 701 17.01 11.19 -12.62
C LEU A 701 17.29 10.18 -11.50
N ALA A 702 16.45 9.14 -11.34
CA ALA A 702 16.67 8.08 -10.36
C ALA A 702 18.01 7.35 -10.61
N ARG A 703 18.29 6.99 -11.87
CA ARG A 703 19.59 6.39 -12.27
C ARG A 703 20.75 7.35 -12.04
N ALA A 704 20.59 8.62 -12.41
CA ALA A 704 21.62 9.64 -12.27
C ALA A 704 22.01 9.86 -10.81
N HIS A 705 21.05 9.97 -9.89
CA HIS A 705 21.37 10.11 -8.47
C HIS A 705 22.10 8.90 -7.90
N LEU A 706 21.68 7.68 -8.27
CA LEU A 706 22.37 6.48 -7.82
C LEU A 706 23.82 6.42 -8.32
N ALA A 707 24.08 6.84 -9.57
CA ALA A 707 25.41 6.95 -10.13
C ALA A 707 26.25 8.08 -9.48
N GLU A 708 25.64 9.24 -9.21
CA GLU A 708 26.30 10.39 -8.57
C GLU A 708 26.82 10.04 -7.16
N ILE A 709 26.06 9.26 -6.38
CA ILE A 709 26.48 8.78 -5.05
C ILE A 709 27.69 7.83 -5.15
N ARG A 710 27.77 7.04 -6.23
CA ARG A 710 28.92 6.16 -6.52
C ARG A 710 30.12 6.90 -7.10
N ALA A 711 29.98 8.21 -7.35
CA ALA A 711 30.95 9.03 -8.08
C ALA A 711 31.27 8.51 -9.49
N ASP A 712 30.32 7.81 -10.11
CA ASP A 712 30.40 7.35 -11.51
C ASP A 712 29.74 8.39 -12.41
N TYR A 713 30.50 9.43 -12.76
CA TYR A 713 29.96 10.59 -13.47
C TYR A 713 29.73 10.32 -14.95
N GLU A 714 30.47 9.41 -15.56
CA GLU A 714 30.19 8.90 -16.91
C GLU A 714 28.79 8.27 -16.96
N GLN A 715 28.45 7.44 -15.97
CA GLN A 715 27.12 6.84 -15.89
C GLN A 715 26.02 7.88 -15.63
N VAL A 716 26.31 8.98 -14.92
CA VAL A 716 25.38 10.12 -14.77
C VAL A 716 25.10 10.78 -16.13
N VAL A 717 26.15 11.06 -16.90
CA VAL A 717 26.02 11.64 -18.25
C VAL A 717 25.21 10.71 -19.15
N GLU A 718 25.51 9.41 -19.15
CA GLU A 718 24.77 8.42 -19.92
C GLU A 718 23.28 8.37 -19.50
N ALA A 719 23.00 8.35 -18.19
CA ALA A 719 21.66 8.26 -17.66
C ALA A 719 20.77 9.46 -18.06
N LEU A 720 21.35 10.66 -18.17
CA LEU A 720 20.63 11.90 -18.50
C LEU A 720 20.68 12.28 -20.00
N THR A 721 21.56 11.67 -20.80
CA THR A 721 21.62 11.87 -22.26
C THR A 721 20.27 11.66 -22.97
N PRO A 722 19.37 10.74 -22.57
CA PRO A 722 18.04 10.66 -23.15
C PRO A 722 17.22 11.95 -23.01
N VAL A 723 17.37 12.67 -21.89
CA VAL A 723 16.63 13.92 -21.59
C VAL A 723 17.09 15.07 -22.49
N THR A 724 18.40 15.15 -22.78
CA THR A 724 18.96 16.18 -23.69
C THR A 724 18.45 16.06 -25.13
N ARG A 725 17.87 14.91 -25.49
CA ARG A 725 17.37 14.58 -26.83
C ARG A 725 15.84 14.54 -26.91
N LEU A 726 15.14 15.09 -25.92
CA LEU A 726 13.68 15.23 -25.96
C LEU A 726 13.27 16.28 -27.00
N ALA A 727 12.16 16.03 -27.70
CA ALA A 727 11.64 16.97 -28.70
C ALA A 727 11.16 18.29 -28.07
N SER A 728 10.49 18.22 -26.92
CA SER A 728 9.97 19.38 -26.18
C SER A 728 10.95 19.89 -25.12
N ARG A 729 12.23 19.99 -25.48
CA ARG A 729 13.30 20.39 -24.54
C ARG A 729 13.04 21.76 -23.92
N ASP A 730 12.54 22.73 -24.68
CA ASP A 730 12.29 24.08 -24.16
C ASP A 730 11.35 24.10 -22.96
N ALA A 731 10.25 23.35 -23.01
CA ALA A 731 9.31 23.24 -21.90
C ALA A 731 9.89 22.48 -20.70
N VAL A 732 10.76 21.48 -20.94
CA VAL A 732 11.46 20.74 -19.87
C VAL A 732 12.53 21.62 -19.19
N ASP A 733 13.11 22.54 -19.95
CA ASP A 733 14.15 23.48 -19.53
C ASP A 733 13.58 24.77 -18.93
N GLU A 734 12.25 24.91 -18.78
CA GLU A 734 11.65 26.00 -18.02
C GLU A 734 12.01 25.87 -16.52
N PRO A 735 12.44 26.96 -15.86
CA PRO A 735 12.85 26.95 -14.46
C PRO A 735 11.79 26.35 -13.51
N GLY A 736 12.25 25.61 -12.50
CA GLY A 736 11.38 25.01 -11.49
C GLY A 736 10.74 23.68 -11.87
N MET A 737 10.80 23.27 -13.15
CA MET A 737 10.10 22.07 -13.60
C MET A 737 10.79 20.75 -13.26
N TRP A 738 12.03 20.56 -13.72
CA TRP A 738 12.78 19.32 -13.55
C TRP A 738 14.21 19.63 -13.10
N PRO A 739 14.67 19.13 -11.94
CA PRO A 739 15.99 19.43 -11.40
C PRO A 739 17.07 18.48 -11.97
N TRP A 740 17.30 18.53 -13.28
CA TRP A 740 18.27 17.64 -13.95
C TRP A 740 19.51 18.37 -14.50
N HIS A 741 19.38 19.66 -14.79
CA HIS A 741 20.42 20.45 -15.45
C HIS A 741 21.69 20.57 -14.62
N ASP A 742 21.55 20.82 -13.33
CA ASP A 742 22.66 20.99 -12.39
C ASP A 742 23.46 19.68 -12.24
N ILE A 743 22.76 18.54 -12.20
CA ILE A 743 23.35 17.21 -12.11
C ILE A 743 24.13 16.89 -13.39
N TYR A 744 23.51 17.13 -14.55
CA TYR A 744 24.13 16.87 -15.86
C TYR A 744 25.36 17.76 -16.10
N ALA A 745 25.22 19.08 -15.91
CA ALA A 745 26.31 20.03 -16.06
C ALA A 745 27.47 19.70 -15.12
N ASN A 746 27.17 19.38 -13.87
CA ASN A 746 28.18 18.95 -12.92
C ASN A 746 28.90 17.66 -13.36
N ALA A 747 28.17 16.66 -13.85
CA ALA A 747 28.76 15.42 -14.32
C ALA A 747 29.71 15.65 -15.50
N LEU A 748 29.35 16.53 -16.45
CA LEU A 748 30.23 16.95 -17.53
C LEU A 748 31.54 17.57 -17.00
N VAL A 749 31.46 18.46 -16.01
CA VAL A 749 32.67 19.04 -15.38
C VAL A 749 33.52 17.95 -14.73
N MET A 750 32.91 17.00 -14.03
CA MET A 750 33.62 15.90 -13.37
C MET A 750 34.26 14.92 -14.36
N CYS A 751 33.70 14.77 -15.56
CA CYS A 751 34.28 14.03 -16.69
C CYS A 751 35.27 14.85 -17.54
N HIS A 752 35.75 16.01 -17.04
CA HIS A 752 36.67 16.90 -17.74
C HIS A 752 36.13 17.46 -19.08
N ARG A 753 34.81 17.54 -19.24
CA ARG A 753 34.11 18.12 -20.41
C ARG A 753 33.61 19.54 -20.11
N THR A 754 34.50 20.39 -19.59
CA THR A 754 34.17 21.72 -19.05
C THR A 754 33.54 22.66 -20.08
N ASP A 755 34.03 22.69 -21.31
CA ASP A 755 33.48 23.59 -22.34
C ASP A 755 32.08 23.16 -22.80
N GLU A 756 31.82 21.86 -22.84
CA GLU A 756 30.48 21.34 -23.11
C GLU A 756 29.53 21.65 -21.95
N ALA A 757 30.01 21.54 -20.70
CA ALA A 757 29.23 21.93 -19.53
C ALA A 757 28.85 23.42 -19.57
N ASP A 758 29.79 24.29 -19.95
CA ASP A 758 29.56 25.73 -20.07
C ASP A 758 28.55 26.07 -21.18
N ALA A 759 28.73 25.48 -22.37
CA ALA A 759 27.82 25.66 -23.49
C ALA A 759 26.40 25.15 -23.18
N PHE A 760 26.29 24.06 -22.41
CA PHE A 760 25.01 23.55 -21.94
C PHE A 760 24.34 24.47 -20.90
N LEU A 761 25.13 25.02 -19.97
CA LEU A 761 24.64 25.76 -18.80
C LEU A 761 24.22 27.20 -19.12
N ALA A 762 24.97 27.89 -19.98
CA ALA A 762 24.77 29.31 -20.30
C ALA A 762 23.32 29.70 -20.71
N PRO A 763 22.64 28.99 -21.66
CA PRO A 763 21.27 29.36 -22.02
C PRO A 763 20.27 29.17 -20.86
N LEU A 764 20.51 28.20 -19.97
CA LEU A 764 19.64 27.91 -18.83
C LEU A 764 19.77 28.98 -17.74
N GLU A 765 20.98 29.47 -17.51
CA GLU A 765 21.22 30.58 -16.59
C GLU A 765 20.57 31.89 -17.07
N ALA A 766 20.70 32.19 -18.37
CA ALA A 766 20.05 33.34 -18.98
C ALA A 766 18.52 33.27 -18.80
N ARG A 767 17.92 32.10 -19.08
CA ARG A 767 16.48 31.86 -18.89
C ARG A 767 16.06 31.99 -17.42
N ALA A 768 16.81 31.39 -16.49
CA ALA A 768 16.51 31.49 -15.06
C ALA A 768 16.64 32.93 -14.53
N ALA A 769 17.56 33.73 -15.07
CA ALA A 769 17.70 35.14 -14.77
C ALA A 769 16.54 35.97 -15.33
N GLU A 770 16.16 35.75 -16.59
CA GLU A 770 15.01 36.40 -17.24
C GLU A 770 13.71 36.14 -16.48
N ARG A 771 13.50 34.90 -16.02
CA ARG A 771 12.33 34.50 -15.21
C ARG A 771 12.42 34.92 -13.74
N GLY A 772 13.57 35.38 -13.27
CA GLY A 772 13.79 35.72 -11.86
C GLY A 772 13.73 34.53 -10.89
N HIS A 773 13.91 33.30 -11.37
CA HIS A 773 13.67 32.08 -10.58
C HIS A 773 14.83 31.76 -9.63
N ARG A 774 14.57 31.79 -8.31
CA ARG A 774 15.62 31.79 -7.29
C ARG A 774 16.28 30.43 -7.13
N SER A 775 15.50 29.37 -6.93
CA SER A 775 16.07 28.03 -6.71
C SER A 775 16.87 27.53 -7.90
N THR A 776 16.37 27.74 -9.12
CA THR A 776 17.07 27.37 -10.36
C THR A 776 18.41 28.11 -10.45
N ARG A 777 18.44 29.43 -10.22
CA ARG A 777 19.70 30.20 -10.18
C ARG A 777 20.67 29.66 -9.11
N GLY A 778 20.16 29.30 -7.93
CA GLY A 778 20.94 28.67 -6.87
C GLY A 778 21.56 27.33 -7.29
N ARG A 779 20.75 26.45 -7.89
CA ARG A 779 21.17 25.12 -8.36
C ARG A 779 22.18 25.19 -9.50
N LEU A 780 22.00 26.09 -10.47
CA LEU A 780 22.94 26.25 -11.60
C LEU A 780 24.25 26.92 -11.19
N GLY A 781 24.26 27.72 -10.10
CA GLY A 781 25.49 28.31 -9.58
C GLY A 781 26.50 27.28 -9.06
N TYR A 782 26.05 26.10 -8.65
CA TYR A 782 26.91 24.97 -8.27
C TYR A 782 27.86 24.49 -9.40
N PRO A 783 27.36 24.01 -10.57
CA PRO A 783 28.23 23.64 -11.67
C PRO A 783 28.98 24.83 -12.26
N ARG A 784 28.39 26.04 -12.29
CA ARG A 784 29.07 27.26 -12.76
C ARG A 784 30.32 27.58 -11.96
N GLY A 785 30.25 27.52 -10.62
CA GLY A 785 31.42 27.69 -9.76
C GLY A 785 32.51 26.62 -10.01
N ARG A 786 32.12 25.38 -10.34
CA ARG A 786 33.07 24.33 -10.72
C ARG A 786 33.72 24.56 -12.09
N ILE A 787 32.98 25.11 -13.06
CA ILE A 787 33.50 25.48 -14.38
C ILE A 787 34.58 26.56 -14.22
N ALA A 788 34.30 27.64 -13.49
CA ALA A 788 35.26 28.71 -13.24
C ALA A 788 36.53 28.18 -12.55
N ALA A 789 36.36 27.33 -11.53
CA ALA A 789 37.48 26.70 -10.84
C ALA A 789 38.30 25.78 -11.75
N ALA A 790 37.66 25.01 -12.64
CA ALA A 790 38.34 24.16 -13.61
C ALA A 790 39.13 24.96 -14.66
N ARG A 791 38.73 26.21 -14.94
CA ARG A 791 39.45 27.17 -15.79
C ARG A 791 40.55 27.93 -15.04
N GLY A 792 40.66 27.74 -13.73
CA GLY A 792 41.67 28.39 -12.88
C GLY A 792 41.26 29.74 -12.31
N ASP A 793 40.02 30.21 -12.55
CA ASP A 793 39.51 31.46 -11.97
C ASP A 793 38.81 31.19 -10.64
N ILE A 794 39.58 31.32 -9.56
CA ILE A 794 39.13 30.93 -8.22
C ILE A 794 38.27 32.01 -7.57
N ASP A 795 38.51 33.28 -7.91
CA ASP A 795 37.72 34.38 -7.38
C ASP A 795 36.33 34.41 -8.04
N GLU A 796 36.26 34.19 -9.36
CA GLU A 796 34.98 34.00 -10.07
C GLU A 796 34.24 32.77 -9.54
N ALA A 797 34.94 31.63 -9.33
CA ALA A 797 34.34 30.43 -8.74
C ALA A 797 33.70 30.70 -7.37
N ARG A 798 34.41 31.40 -6.48
CA ARG A 798 33.91 31.79 -5.16
C ARG A 798 32.66 32.65 -5.28
N GLU A 799 32.69 33.67 -6.13
CA GLU A 799 31.56 34.57 -6.33
C GLU A 799 30.31 33.81 -6.78
N HIS A 800 30.46 32.84 -7.69
CA HIS A 800 29.34 32.00 -8.12
C HIS A 800 28.76 31.14 -6.99
N PHE A 801 29.60 30.53 -6.14
CA PHE A 801 29.10 29.77 -4.98
C PHE A 801 28.41 30.66 -3.95
N GLU A 802 28.94 31.85 -3.66
CA GLU A 802 28.33 32.79 -2.72
C GLU A 802 27.00 33.33 -3.24
N ARG A 803 26.91 33.67 -4.53
CA ARG A 803 25.65 34.04 -5.18
C ARG A 803 24.64 32.90 -5.17
N ALA A 804 25.08 31.66 -5.39
CA ALA A 804 24.23 30.47 -5.34
C ALA A 804 23.63 30.26 -3.93
N LEU A 805 24.45 30.37 -2.89
CA LEU A 805 24.00 30.30 -1.50
C LEU A 805 23.04 31.44 -1.16
N ALA A 806 23.34 32.67 -1.58
CA ALA A 806 22.46 33.82 -1.35
C ALA A 806 21.08 33.67 -2.03
N ALA A 807 21.03 33.04 -3.21
CA ALA A 807 19.77 32.74 -3.89
C ALA A 807 18.93 31.67 -3.16
N LEU A 808 19.58 30.71 -2.49
CA LEU A 808 18.93 29.63 -1.75
C LEU A 808 18.62 29.98 -0.29
N GLU A 809 19.31 30.94 0.31
CA GLU A 809 19.15 31.31 1.73
C GLU A 809 17.69 31.57 2.15
N PRO A 810 16.85 32.28 1.36
CA PRO A 810 15.46 32.54 1.73
C PRO A 810 14.53 31.34 1.56
N LEU A 811 14.99 30.27 0.91
CA LEU A 811 14.17 29.11 0.55
C LEU A 811 14.42 27.94 1.53
N PRO A 812 13.39 27.18 1.92
CA PRO A 812 13.54 25.99 2.75
C PRO A 812 14.07 24.81 1.91
N MET A 813 15.29 24.93 1.39
CA MET A 813 15.94 23.96 0.49
C MET A 813 17.28 23.48 1.09
N PRO A 814 17.27 22.78 2.24
CA PRO A 814 18.48 22.42 2.97
C PRO A 814 19.42 21.51 2.17
N TYR A 815 18.87 20.58 1.37
CA TYR A 815 19.67 19.67 0.54
C TYR A 815 20.47 20.43 -0.53
N ASP A 816 19.83 21.35 -1.26
CA ASP A 816 20.48 22.15 -2.29
C ASP A 816 21.57 23.06 -1.70
N ARG A 817 21.30 23.69 -0.55
CA ARG A 817 22.30 24.48 0.19
C ARG A 817 23.51 23.63 0.61
N ALA A 818 23.29 22.41 1.10
CA ALA A 818 24.36 21.49 1.48
C ALA A 818 25.21 21.07 0.27
N ARG A 819 24.60 20.81 -0.89
CA ARG A 819 25.32 20.50 -2.14
C ARG A 819 26.20 21.65 -2.62
N VAL A 820 25.70 22.89 -2.61
CA VAL A 820 26.49 24.07 -2.99
C VAL A 820 27.68 24.24 -2.04
N ASN A 821 27.47 24.13 -0.72
CA ASN A 821 28.57 24.18 0.26
C ASN A 821 29.59 23.07 0.03
N PHE A 822 29.15 21.82 -0.20
CA PHE A 822 30.08 20.71 -0.44
C PHE A 822 30.98 20.97 -1.65
N ALA A 823 30.39 21.45 -2.74
CA ALA A 823 31.12 21.81 -3.94
C ALA A 823 32.11 22.96 -3.72
N TYR A 824 31.67 23.99 -3.02
CA TYR A 824 32.49 25.15 -2.70
C TYR A 824 33.70 24.75 -1.84
N GLY A 825 33.46 23.94 -0.80
CA GLY A 825 34.51 23.39 0.05
C GLY A 825 35.52 22.52 -0.73
N GLN A 826 35.06 21.65 -1.63
CA GLN A 826 35.93 20.87 -2.51
C GLN A 826 36.80 21.75 -3.41
N THR A 827 36.22 22.82 -3.99
CA THR A 827 36.95 23.78 -4.81
C THR A 827 38.02 24.52 -4.00
N LEU A 828 37.66 25.06 -2.82
CA LEU A 828 38.59 25.76 -1.93
C LEU A 828 39.75 24.86 -1.48
N ARG A 829 39.48 23.57 -1.26
CA ARG A 829 40.51 22.59 -0.90
C ARG A 829 41.52 22.39 -2.03
N ARG A 830 41.05 22.23 -3.28
CA ARG A 830 41.91 22.01 -4.46
C ARG A 830 42.88 23.17 -4.71
N VAL A 831 42.48 24.39 -4.36
CA VAL A 831 43.30 25.61 -4.53
C VAL A 831 44.16 25.95 -3.30
N GLY A 832 44.18 25.08 -2.29
CA GLY A 832 45.03 25.21 -1.11
C GLY A 832 44.48 26.11 0.02
N LYS A 833 43.25 26.64 -0.09
CA LYS A 833 42.59 27.44 0.96
C LYS A 833 41.97 26.55 2.05
N ARG A 834 42.81 25.78 2.75
CA ARG A 834 42.40 24.69 3.66
C ARG A 834 41.45 25.12 4.79
N ARG A 835 41.73 26.24 5.48
CA ARG A 835 40.90 26.72 6.60
C ARG A 835 39.49 27.12 6.15
N ASP A 836 39.39 27.80 5.02
CA ASP A 836 38.11 28.20 4.43
C ASP A 836 37.35 26.95 3.95
N ALA A 837 38.05 26.02 3.29
CA ALA A 837 37.49 24.74 2.86
C ALA A 837 36.91 23.94 4.03
N ASP A 838 37.63 23.80 5.14
CA ASP A 838 37.16 23.08 6.33
C ASP A 838 35.89 23.70 6.91
N THR A 839 35.81 25.02 6.96
CA THR A 839 34.64 25.74 7.47
C THR A 839 33.41 25.46 6.61
N VAL A 840 33.57 25.52 5.28
CA VAL A 840 32.47 25.27 4.33
C VAL A 840 32.08 23.79 4.28
N LEU A 841 33.05 22.87 4.33
CA LEU A 841 32.80 21.42 4.36
C LEU A 841 32.10 20.97 5.63
N ARG A 842 32.39 21.57 6.80
CA ARG A 842 31.63 21.30 8.04
C ARG A 842 30.17 21.72 7.90
N ARG A 843 29.90 22.92 7.36
CA ARG A 843 28.52 23.37 7.08
C ARG A 843 27.78 22.42 6.15
N ALA A 844 28.46 21.92 5.10
CA ALA A 844 27.89 20.91 4.22
C ALA A 844 27.59 19.61 4.99
N SER A 845 28.54 19.13 5.79
CA SER A 845 28.41 17.93 6.60
C SER A 845 27.24 18.02 7.59
N ASP A 846 27.13 19.14 8.32
CA ASP A 846 26.05 19.38 9.27
C ASP A 846 24.68 19.41 8.57
N GLY A 847 24.60 20.06 7.41
CA GLY A 847 23.38 20.10 6.58
C GLY A 847 22.96 18.71 6.08
N PHE A 848 23.92 17.89 5.63
CA PHE A 848 23.65 16.51 5.22
C PHE A 848 23.30 15.60 6.39
N ALA A 849 23.96 15.77 7.54
CA ALA A 849 23.68 15.01 8.75
C ALA A 849 22.26 15.27 9.28
N ALA A 850 21.80 16.52 9.24
CA ALA A 850 20.45 16.90 9.63
C ALA A 850 19.35 16.22 8.79
N LEU A 851 19.65 15.89 7.53
CA LEU A 851 18.76 15.17 6.61
C LEU A 851 18.91 13.65 6.68
N GLY A 852 19.94 13.15 7.38
CA GLY A 852 20.32 11.74 7.36
C GLY A 852 21.02 11.30 6.07
N ALA A 853 21.60 12.22 5.30
CA ALA A 853 22.31 11.94 4.04
C ALA A 853 23.72 11.36 4.29
N THR A 854 23.78 10.20 4.95
CA THR A 854 25.01 9.52 5.41
C THR A 854 26.06 9.38 4.30
N ALA A 855 25.66 9.10 3.06
CA ALA A 855 26.57 8.95 1.94
C ALA A 855 27.36 10.24 1.64
N TYR A 856 26.74 11.41 1.81
CA TYR A 856 27.43 12.70 1.65
C TYR A 856 28.16 13.15 2.92
N VAL A 857 27.69 12.78 4.11
CA VAL A 857 28.46 12.99 5.36
C VAL A 857 29.81 12.30 5.27
N GLU A 858 29.84 11.03 4.87
CA GLU A 858 31.08 10.29 4.67
C GLU A 858 32.00 10.93 3.61
N ARG A 859 31.41 11.52 2.55
CA ARG A 859 32.18 12.26 1.54
C ARG A 859 32.80 13.53 2.13
N CYS A 860 32.04 14.29 2.93
CA CYS A 860 32.57 15.47 3.63
C CYS A 860 33.72 15.07 4.57
N ASP A 861 33.55 13.99 5.33
CA ASP A 861 34.59 13.47 6.23
C ASP A 861 35.86 13.05 5.49
N ARG A 862 35.73 12.42 4.32
CA ARG A 862 36.88 12.08 3.47
C ARG A 862 37.63 13.32 2.99
N GLU A 863 36.91 14.36 2.56
CA GLU A 863 37.52 15.63 2.14
C GLU A 863 38.22 16.35 3.30
N LEU A 864 37.61 16.38 4.48
CA LEU A 864 38.17 16.95 5.72
C LEU A 864 39.43 16.20 6.17
N LYS A 865 39.40 14.85 6.17
CA LYS A 865 40.58 14.02 6.51
C LYS A 865 41.72 14.26 5.53
N ALA A 866 41.43 14.30 4.23
CA ALA A 866 42.43 14.53 3.20
C ALA A 866 42.96 15.99 3.17
N GLY A 867 42.37 16.92 3.93
CA GLY A 867 42.85 18.27 4.19
C GLY A 867 44.02 18.35 5.18
N GLY A 868 44.42 17.23 5.79
CA GLY A 868 45.52 17.18 6.77
C GLY A 868 45.07 17.40 8.21
N VAL A 869 43.81 17.11 8.54
CA VAL A 869 43.35 17.03 9.94
C VAL A 869 43.86 15.73 10.58
N THR A 870 45.17 15.68 10.81
CA THR A 870 45.77 15.00 11.97
C THR A 870 46.05 16.09 12.99
N GLY A 871 45.12 16.34 13.92
CA GLY A 871 45.37 17.29 15.00
C GLY A 871 44.15 18.06 15.52
N GLN A 872 43.12 17.35 15.96
CA GLN A 872 42.37 17.65 17.19
C GLN A 872 41.50 16.42 17.54
N LEU A 873 42.19 15.28 17.71
CA LEU A 873 41.74 14.13 18.49
C LEU A 873 42.62 13.99 19.74
N THR A 874 43.03 15.12 20.30
CA THR A 874 43.61 15.28 21.64
C THR A 874 42.61 16.17 22.37
N ASP A 875 41.54 15.63 22.94
CA ASP A 875 41.55 14.91 24.21
C ASP A 875 40.26 14.05 24.27
N ARG A 876 40.37 12.72 24.13
CA ARG A 876 39.25 11.77 24.34
C ARG A 876 39.36 11.11 25.71
N THR A 877 39.64 11.91 26.72
CA THR A 877 39.64 11.48 28.11
C THR A 877 38.77 12.46 28.90
N THR A 878 37.65 11.94 29.41
CA THR A 878 36.54 12.59 30.15
C THR A 878 35.56 13.42 29.33
N ALA A 879 34.33 12.90 29.14
CA ALA A 879 33.19 13.69 28.70
C ALA A 879 32.80 14.66 29.82
N ASP A 880 32.84 15.95 29.54
CA ASP A 880 32.61 17.02 30.51
C ASP A 880 31.17 17.56 30.38
N PHE A 881 30.26 17.08 31.24
CA PHE A 881 28.85 17.49 31.27
C PHE A 881 28.65 18.95 31.70
N SER A 882 29.67 19.61 32.26
CA SER A 882 29.59 21.04 32.62
C SER A 882 29.48 21.99 31.42
N ARG A 883 29.70 21.47 30.20
CA ARG A 883 29.57 22.21 28.93
C ARG A 883 28.14 22.25 28.39
N LEU A 884 27.23 21.49 28.97
CA LEU A 884 25.81 21.51 28.60
C LEU A 884 25.12 22.73 29.21
N THR A 885 24.20 23.32 28.46
CA THR A 885 23.28 24.31 29.04
C THR A 885 22.31 23.62 30.00
N PRO A 886 21.65 24.36 30.93
CA PRO A 886 20.68 23.75 31.85
C PRO A 886 19.56 22.98 31.14
N GLN A 887 19.12 23.44 29.96
CA GLN A 887 18.12 22.74 29.14
C GLN A 887 18.69 21.48 28.47
N GLU A 888 19.91 21.53 27.95
CA GLU A 888 20.59 20.37 27.38
C GLU A 888 20.87 19.30 28.44
N GLN A 889 21.16 19.70 29.67
CA GLN A 889 21.39 18.80 30.79
C GLN A 889 20.11 18.05 31.19
N HIS A 890 18.96 18.74 31.23
CA HIS A 890 17.65 18.14 31.47
C HIS A 890 17.25 17.14 30.36
N VAL A 891 17.48 17.51 29.09
CA VAL A 891 17.26 16.61 27.94
C VAL A 891 18.17 15.38 28.03
N ALA A 892 19.46 15.58 28.33
CA ALA A 892 20.43 14.50 28.46
C ALA A 892 20.03 13.51 29.58
N GLU A 893 19.53 14.01 30.72
CA GLU A 893 19.11 13.20 31.86
C GLU A 893 17.87 12.36 31.60
N LEU A 894 16.88 12.90 30.88
CA LEU A 894 15.68 12.14 30.50
C LEU A 894 16.04 11.03 29.51
N VAL A 895 16.84 11.37 28.51
CA VAL A 895 17.19 10.44 27.44
C VAL A 895 18.15 9.34 27.95
N ALA A 896 19.09 9.68 28.85
CA ALA A 896 19.99 8.70 29.48
C ALA A 896 19.23 7.66 30.35
N ARG A 897 18.07 8.02 30.91
CA ARG A 897 17.18 7.13 31.68
C ARG A 897 16.29 6.22 30.81
N GLY A 898 16.41 6.30 29.48
CA GLY A 898 15.63 5.45 28.56
C GLY A 898 14.33 6.08 28.05
N VAL A 899 14.02 7.33 28.43
CA VAL A 899 12.79 8.04 28.02
C VAL A 899 12.83 8.46 26.56
N THR A 900 11.82 8.13 25.75
CA THR A 900 11.79 8.43 24.31
C THR A 900 11.76 9.94 24.04
N ASN A 901 12.14 10.38 22.83
CA ASN A 901 12.14 11.82 22.50
C ASN A 901 10.74 12.45 22.60
N ARG A 902 9.69 11.65 22.39
CA ARG A 902 8.29 12.09 22.51
C ARG A 902 7.90 12.29 23.97
N GLU A 903 8.30 11.39 24.85
CA GLU A 903 8.07 11.50 26.29
C GLU A 903 8.91 12.62 26.91
N ALA A 904 10.18 12.75 26.52
CA ALA A 904 11.04 13.85 26.97
C ALA A 904 10.50 15.21 26.50
N ALA A 905 9.91 15.29 25.30
CA ALA A 905 9.26 16.50 24.80
C ALA A 905 8.01 16.85 25.62
N ALA A 906 7.19 15.84 25.95
CA ALA A 906 6.01 16.00 26.80
C ALA A 906 6.37 16.44 28.22
N GLU A 907 7.42 15.87 28.81
CA GLU A 907 7.87 16.18 30.17
C GLU A 907 8.51 17.57 30.27
N LEU A 908 9.23 18.00 29.23
CA LEU A 908 9.88 19.31 29.16
C LEU A 908 8.97 20.42 28.59
N PHE A 909 7.73 20.11 28.20
CA PHE A 909 6.80 21.04 27.54
C PHE A 909 7.41 21.74 26.30
N ILE A 910 8.16 21.00 25.48
CA ILE A 910 8.77 21.47 24.23
C ILE A 910 8.43 20.52 23.08
N SER A 911 8.73 20.91 21.83
CA SER A 911 8.48 20.03 20.69
C SER A 911 9.49 18.86 20.61
N VAL A 912 9.09 17.73 20.02
CA VAL A 912 10.01 16.61 19.74
C VAL A 912 11.21 17.05 18.90
N LYS A 913 10.99 17.99 17.98
CA LYS A 913 12.04 18.60 17.14
C LYS A 913 13.04 19.40 17.99
N THR A 914 12.58 20.07 19.05
CA THR A 914 13.43 20.78 20.01
C THR A 914 14.29 19.80 20.82
N VAL A 915 13.72 18.67 21.25
CA VAL A 915 14.48 17.59 21.91
C VAL A 915 15.54 17.01 20.98
N GLN A 916 15.20 16.73 19.72
CA GLN A 916 16.16 16.25 18.71
C GLN A 916 17.28 17.27 18.46
N TYR A 917 16.94 18.56 18.37
CA TYR A 917 17.91 19.64 18.23
C TYR A 917 18.90 19.67 19.42
N HIS A 918 18.39 19.58 20.65
CA HIS A 918 19.24 19.53 21.84
C HIS A 918 20.10 18.26 21.86
N LEU A 919 19.58 17.09 21.47
CA LEU A 919 20.35 15.85 21.41
C LEU A 919 21.52 15.93 20.42
N THR A 920 21.30 16.51 19.24
CA THR A 920 22.39 16.76 18.28
C THR A 920 23.47 17.66 18.87
N HIS A 921 23.08 18.72 19.59
CA HIS A 921 24.02 19.58 20.29
C HIS A 921 24.74 18.88 21.45
N ILE A 922 24.04 18.07 22.24
CA ILE A 922 24.58 17.28 23.36
C ILE A 922 25.62 16.28 22.84
N TYR A 923 25.30 15.53 21.79
CA TYR A 923 26.21 14.56 21.17
C TYR A 923 27.48 15.24 20.65
N THR A 924 27.30 16.40 20.02
CA THR A 924 28.42 17.22 19.53
C THR A 924 29.28 17.74 20.68
N LYS A 925 28.67 18.26 21.76
CA LYS A 925 29.38 18.82 22.92
C LYS A 925 30.10 17.76 23.76
N LEU A 926 29.53 16.57 23.87
CA LEU A 926 30.08 15.45 24.64
C LEU A 926 30.96 14.51 23.80
N GLY A 927 31.03 14.69 22.48
CA GLY A 927 31.85 13.88 21.59
C GLY A 927 31.37 12.43 21.44
N ILE A 928 30.06 12.20 21.57
CA ILE A 928 29.41 10.88 21.49
C ILE A 928 28.54 10.78 20.25
N ARG A 929 28.26 9.54 19.84
CA ARG A 929 27.59 9.23 18.56
C ARG A 929 26.22 8.59 18.74
N SER A 930 25.88 8.17 19.94
CA SER A 930 24.63 7.46 20.17
C SER A 930 24.02 7.75 21.53
N ARG A 931 22.72 7.51 21.58
CA ARG A 931 21.92 7.48 22.80
C ARG A 931 22.43 6.45 23.81
N GLY A 932 22.95 5.31 23.32
CA GLY A 932 23.54 4.28 24.17
C GLY A 932 24.84 4.73 24.83
N GLU A 933 25.68 5.48 24.11
CA GLU A 933 26.89 6.10 24.66
C GLU A 933 26.55 7.19 25.70
N LEU A 934 25.48 7.97 25.49
CA LEU A 934 25.01 8.94 26.49
C LEU A 934 24.56 8.26 27.79
N ALA A 935 23.84 7.14 27.67
CA ALA A 935 23.39 6.34 28.83
C ALA A 935 24.51 5.56 29.51
N ALA A 936 25.60 5.25 28.80
CA ALA A 936 26.81 4.65 29.38
C ALA A 936 27.61 5.70 30.17
N LEU A 937 27.85 6.87 29.57
CA LEU A 937 28.59 7.97 30.22
C LEU A 937 27.91 8.47 31.51
N ARG A 938 26.58 8.55 31.54
CA ARG A 938 25.86 8.93 32.76
C ARG A 938 25.83 7.84 33.84
N ARG A 939 26.02 6.57 33.48
CA ARG A 939 26.15 5.47 34.44
C ARG A 939 27.53 5.45 35.12
N ASP A 940 28.55 6.01 34.49
CA ASP A 940 29.90 6.11 35.05
C ASP A 940 30.08 7.36 35.95
N GLU A 941 29.14 8.33 35.91
CA GLU A 941 29.10 9.55 36.76
C GLU A 941 28.22 9.41 38.03
N ALA A 942 27.34 8.40 38.08
CA ALA A 942 26.41 8.15 39.18
C ALA A 942 26.92 7.04 40.09
#